data_AF-A0A853MKJ1-F1
#
_entry.id   AF-A0A853MKJ1-F1
#
_cell.length_a   1.000
_cell.length_b   1.000
_cell.length_c   1.000
_cell.angle_alpha   90.00
_cell.angle_beta   90.00
_cell.angle_gamma   90.00
#
_symmetry.space_group_name_H-M   'P 1'
#
loop_
_entity.id
_entity.type
_entity.pdbx_description
1 polymer ?
#
loop_
_entity_poly.entity_id
_entity_poly.type
_entity_poly.pdbx_seq_one_letter_code
_entity_poly.pdbx_strand_id
1 'polypeptide(L)'
;MVKIVPNQHNDVNILVIGAGVSGLTTAICLREAGFNVIIIADRFAPDLTSVVAGALWEWPPAVCGRHGTPRSLERSKEWCMTAYNKFKEIHAEFGSQETGVYLRDSYFYFRDILENRPADFRKMNELKDKVDGFERGLHIVKETIDLTFQGGIKDAFKHMAPMANTDVYMKWLLQYVKDIGCEIIQEKITVNVVQNEHELLRRFNAKAIVNCAGLGSIATTGDTSMYPLRGALVRVKNLGGVITDAHCISHDETSSSEQDIIFIVPRGDDLVVLGGLAQQDQWDTNLSLEVPIIRQMYDGCLQFLQELRPLPLDEQEPVRTGLRPFTEENVCVERVPNTRVFYNYGHGGAGVTLSWGCSQEIVELVQEMIREDANPVAFLSNKIDTNKQTIFVLHDMLPSKTDFREIQSSNRNLVLLCSRRGISKVIPSQYQHLNLVQIVEPYNLQNLLQTYQQIKAAYGLLDDNCRIVTNDEYSVLLAAQLREALNLAGDRPTMIRQFTDKSYLKSALKNSSIRVPKHLIFNQSQYRHEGISYLQFVIKELGNDIFVKPVIGAGSEKTRRIHTIDELKAWCNSNVDSDDEFEFNEFIRGELYNTSVVMKNGLPCYFAACKHYRPNDDFIYGHAIGNIVVREEDPKFEKLRQFSSDTLQSLEHDYPKNGVLNIDFFLQEGSEEPILMEVAARTPGGLVSKMFYTYQGVRLNELHLQLQMGDDPEIILKNRSEWKYSAYSIHPKQEGVVTEIEKPILDSDVEVYWQIYLGETLKVSESMRDVAIAMLLSNHDFSTLEQDYKLANSLSLYKTKKDSFQELKAVFVALTV
;
A
#
# COMPACT_ATOMS: atom_id res chain seq x y z
N MET A 1 26.17 33.20 -5.28
CA MET A 1 26.32 33.23 -3.80
C MET A 1 24.91 33.21 -3.22
N VAL A 2 24.37 32.03 -2.97
CA VAL A 2 23.04 31.88 -2.37
C VAL A 2 23.08 32.47 -0.97
N LYS A 3 22.13 33.36 -0.67
CA LYS A 3 21.94 33.90 0.69
C LYS A 3 21.40 32.78 1.57
N ILE A 4 22.30 31.99 2.15
CA ILE A 4 21.97 31.17 3.31
C ILE A 4 21.52 32.15 4.40
N VAL A 5 20.24 32.11 4.75
CA VAL A 5 19.68 32.95 5.81
C VAL A 5 20.38 32.58 7.13
N PRO A 6 20.92 33.55 7.90
CA PRO A 6 21.61 33.22 9.14
C PRO A 6 20.67 32.59 10.18
N ASN A 7 21.04 31.37 10.60
CA ASN A 7 20.89 30.75 11.92
C ASN A 7 19.54 30.89 12.65
N GLN A 8 18.69 29.86 12.52
CA GLN A 8 17.76 29.47 13.59
C GLN A 8 17.82 27.96 13.94
N HIS A 9 18.25 27.08 13.01
CA HIS A 9 18.18 25.62 13.20
C HIS A 9 19.45 24.83 12.75
N ASN A 10 20.61 25.48 12.61
CA ASN A 10 21.84 24.85 12.09
C ASN A 10 22.39 23.65 12.91
N ASP A 11 21.81 23.31 14.06
CA ASP A 11 22.17 22.13 14.86
C ASP A 11 21.17 20.95 14.69
N VAL A 12 20.15 21.10 13.84
CA VAL A 12 19.08 20.12 13.65
C VAL A 12 19.33 19.32 12.38
N ASN A 13 19.68 18.04 12.51
CA ASN A 13 19.83 17.14 11.37
C ASN A 13 18.47 16.55 10.95
N ILE A 14 18.23 16.46 9.66
CA ILE A 14 17.08 15.80 9.03
C ILE A 14 17.62 14.69 8.12
N LEU A 15 17.10 13.48 8.30
CA LEU A 15 17.44 12.34 7.45
C LEU A 15 16.51 12.32 6.24
N VAL A 16 17.06 12.29 5.03
CA VAL A 16 16.29 12.10 3.79
C VAL A 16 16.68 10.75 3.19
N ILE A 17 15.70 9.86 3.04
CA ILE A 17 15.89 8.52 2.45
C ILE A 17 15.52 8.58 0.97
N GLY A 18 16.49 8.37 0.09
CA GLY A 18 16.33 8.37 -1.37
C GLY A 18 16.98 9.58 -2.06
N ALA A 19 17.61 9.32 -3.21
CA ALA A 19 18.33 10.32 -4.02
C ALA A 19 17.72 10.51 -5.42
N GLY A 20 16.43 10.17 -5.58
CA GLY A 20 15.64 10.57 -6.75
C GLY A 20 15.31 12.06 -6.73
N VAL A 21 14.60 12.56 -7.76
CA VAL A 21 14.26 13.98 -7.87
C VAL A 21 13.61 14.53 -6.60
N SER A 22 12.60 13.83 -6.04
CA SER A 22 11.92 14.24 -4.80
C SER A 22 12.86 14.29 -3.58
N GLY A 23 13.78 13.33 -3.46
CA GLY A 23 14.73 13.28 -2.35
C GLY A 23 15.77 14.41 -2.40
N LEU A 24 16.37 14.63 -3.57
CA LEU A 24 17.37 15.69 -3.74
C LEU A 24 16.73 17.08 -3.62
N THR A 25 15.56 17.33 -4.20
CA THR A 25 14.87 18.62 -4.03
C THR A 25 14.44 18.84 -2.58
N THR A 26 13.97 17.80 -1.88
CA THR A 26 13.64 17.89 -0.45
C THR A 26 14.86 18.27 0.36
N ALA A 27 16.02 17.65 0.09
CA ALA A 27 17.26 17.98 0.76
C ALA A 27 17.66 19.46 0.53
N ILE A 28 17.53 19.96 -0.70
CA ILE A 28 17.80 21.37 -1.01
C ILE A 28 16.86 22.29 -0.21
N CYS A 29 15.55 22.09 -0.28
CA CYS A 29 14.58 22.94 0.43
C CYS A 29 14.82 22.94 1.95
N LEU A 30 15.14 21.78 2.54
CA LEU A 30 15.47 21.69 3.97
C LEU A 30 16.77 22.44 4.32
N ARG A 31 17.81 22.35 3.48
CA ARG A 31 19.05 23.14 3.65
C ARG A 31 18.78 24.64 3.53
N GLU A 32 18.00 25.06 2.53
CA GLU A 32 17.59 26.46 2.34
C GLU A 32 16.79 26.99 3.54
N ALA A 33 16.02 26.12 4.21
CA ALA A 33 15.29 26.41 5.45
C ALA A 33 16.16 26.41 6.72
N GLY A 34 17.47 26.12 6.61
CA GLY A 34 18.43 26.20 7.71
C GLY A 34 18.61 24.92 8.53
N PHE A 35 18.18 23.76 8.01
CA PHE A 35 18.44 22.45 8.63
C PHE A 35 19.74 21.83 8.11
N ASN A 36 20.39 20.96 8.89
CA ASN A 36 21.40 20.03 8.35
C ASN A 36 20.70 18.82 7.74
N VAL A 37 21.23 18.33 6.62
CA VAL A 37 20.60 17.24 5.88
C VAL A 37 21.59 16.12 5.61
N ILE A 38 21.17 14.90 5.95
CA ILE A 38 21.85 13.65 5.64
C ILE A 38 20.99 12.92 4.62
N ILE A 39 21.55 12.64 3.45
CA ILE A 39 20.90 11.89 2.38
C ILE A 39 21.41 10.46 2.42
N ILE A 40 20.51 9.48 2.54
CA ILE A 40 20.85 8.05 2.45
C ILE A 40 20.17 7.43 1.23
N ALA A 41 20.94 6.78 0.36
CA ALA A 41 20.40 6.08 -0.80
C ALA A 41 21.33 4.96 -1.28
N ASP A 42 20.77 3.91 -1.89
CA ASP A 42 21.56 2.81 -2.46
C ASP A 42 22.11 3.14 -3.86
N ARG A 43 21.37 3.97 -4.61
CA ARG A 43 21.65 4.36 -6.00
C ARG A 43 21.61 5.88 -6.18
N PHE A 44 22.35 6.35 -7.18
CA PHE A 44 22.46 7.75 -7.59
C PHE A 44 22.43 7.85 -9.12
N ALA A 45 22.25 9.07 -9.66
CA ALA A 45 22.27 9.28 -11.10
C ALA A 45 23.59 8.77 -11.72
N PRO A 46 23.57 8.11 -12.90
CA PRO A 46 22.44 8.01 -13.84
C PRO A 46 21.44 6.87 -13.56
N ASP A 47 21.67 6.00 -12.58
CA ASP A 47 20.92 4.75 -12.38
C ASP A 47 19.63 4.95 -11.56
N LEU A 48 18.75 5.86 -12.00
CA LEU A 48 17.53 6.26 -11.26
C LEU A 48 16.30 6.32 -12.17
N THR A 49 15.12 5.99 -11.62
CA THR A 49 13.81 6.23 -12.26
C THR A 49 13.65 7.67 -12.75
N SER A 50 14.15 8.65 -11.98
CA SER A 50 14.03 10.08 -12.31
C SER A 50 14.72 10.46 -13.62
N VAL A 51 15.70 9.68 -14.08
CA VAL A 51 16.42 9.91 -15.35
C VAL A 51 15.57 9.49 -16.58
N VAL A 52 14.49 8.76 -16.37
CA VAL A 52 13.56 8.32 -17.43
C VAL A 52 12.32 9.23 -17.56
N ALA A 53 12.04 10.08 -16.57
CA ALA A 53 10.83 10.92 -16.55
C ALA A 53 10.75 11.82 -17.78
N GLY A 54 9.57 11.94 -18.42
CA GLY A 54 9.33 12.82 -19.59
C GLY A 54 9.76 14.27 -19.34
N ALA A 55 9.58 14.73 -18.09
CA ALA A 55 10.10 15.99 -17.54
C ALA A 55 9.67 17.26 -18.28
N LEU A 56 8.48 17.21 -18.88
CA LEU A 56 7.69 18.38 -19.26
C LEU A 56 6.84 18.81 -18.06
N TRP A 57 6.92 20.08 -17.69
CA TRP A 57 6.03 20.64 -16.68
C TRP A 57 4.60 20.75 -17.20
N GLU A 58 3.63 20.30 -16.40
CA GLU A 58 2.21 20.30 -16.72
C GLU A 58 1.38 20.73 -15.49
N TRP A 59 0.24 21.40 -15.74
CA TRP A 59 -0.64 21.89 -14.69
C TRP A 59 -2.12 21.57 -14.94
N PRO A 60 -2.84 20.94 -13.98
CA PRO A 60 -2.28 19.92 -13.10
C PRO A 60 -1.78 18.73 -13.93
N PRO A 61 -0.86 17.90 -13.39
CA PRO A 61 -0.23 16.83 -14.17
C PRO A 61 -1.22 15.70 -14.42
N ALA A 62 -1.22 15.14 -15.63
CA ALA A 62 -2.14 14.07 -16.00
C ALA A 62 -1.79 12.71 -15.36
N VAL A 63 -0.53 12.49 -14.96
CA VAL A 63 -0.01 11.17 -14.54
C VAL A 63 0.60 11.24 -13.13
N CYS A 64 -0.22 11.45 -12.08
CA CYS A 64 0.28 11.60 -10.70
C CYS A 64 -0.71 11.17 -9.58
N GLY A 65 -1.05 9.88 -9.53
CA GLY A 65 -2.17 9.38 -8.74
C GLY A 65 -3.48 9.46 -9.51
N ARG A 66 -4.56 8.89 -8.95
CA ARG A 66 -5.91 9.25 -9.39
C ARG A 66 -6.25 10.57 -8.70
N HIS A 67 -6.53 11.65 -9.45
CA HIS A 67 -7.15 12.86 -8.88
C HIS A 67 -8.61 12.61 -8.47
N GLY A 68 -8.87 11.49 -7.78
CA GLY A 68 -10.20 11.03 -7.38
C GLY A 68 -10.81 11.86 -6.27
N THR A 69 -10.03 12.74 -5.63
CA THR A 69 -10.53 13.68 -4.62
C THR A 69 -10.16 15.13 -4.97
N PRO A 70 -11.07 16.10 -4.79
CA PRO A 70 -10.77 17.52 -5.02
C PRO A 70 -9.56 18.01 -4.25
N ARG A 71 -9.34 17.52 -3.02
CA ARG A 71 -8.20 17.91 -2.18
C ARG A 71 -6.85 17.56 -2.82
N SER A 72 -6.74 16.38 -3.43
CA SER A 72 -5.50 15.95 -4.11
C SER A 72 -5.19 16.82 -5.32
N LEU A 73 -6.24 17.13 -6.09
CA LEU A 73 -6.12 17.98 -7.26
C LEU A 73 -5.68 19.40 -6.90
N GLU A 74 -6.29 20.02 -5.88
CA GLU A 74 -5.95 21.39 -5.47
C GLU A 74 -4.52 21.50 -4.93
N ARG A 75 -4.07 20.56 -4.09
CA ARG A 75 -2.65 20.52 -3.64
C ARG A 75 -1.70 20.37 -4.83
N SER A 76 -2.02 19.50 -5.78
CA SER A 76 -1.20 19.30 -6.98
C SER A 76 -1.11 20.57 -7.84
N LYS A 77 -2.20 21.33 -7.98
CA LYS A 77 -2.20 22.62 -8.68
C LYS A 77 -1.25 23.63 -8.02
N GLU A 78 -1.24 23.70 -6.70
CA GLU A 78 -0.35 24.58 -5.93
C GLU A 78 1.12 24.15 -6.04
N TRP A 79 1.39 22.85 -5.89
CA TRP A 79 2.73 22.30 -6.02
C TRP A 79 3.33 22.54 -7.41
N CYS A 80 2.54 22.34 -8.47
CA CYS A 80 2.98 22.61 -9.85
C CYS A 80 3.38 24.08 -10.04
N MET A 81 2.59 25.03 -9.54
CA MET A 81 2.92 26.45 -9.70
C MET A 81 4.15 26.86 -8.87
N THR A 82 4.33 26.26 -7.69
CA THR A 82 5.55 26.44 -6.90
C THR A 82 6.77 25.96 -7.67
N ALA A 83 6.69 24.78 -8.29
CA ALA A 83 7.75 24.25 -9.13
C ALA A 83 7.99 25.10 -10.39
N TYR A 84 6.94 25.58 -11.05
CA TYR A 84 7.04 26.47 -12.22
C TYR A 84 7.93 27.68 -11.93
N ASN A 85 7.64 28.37 -10.83
CA ASN A 85 8.39 29.56 -10.41
C ASN A 85 9.84 29.19 -10.03
N LYS A 86 10.05 28.12 -9.28
CA LYS A 86 11.41 27.67 -8.90
C LYS A 86 12.25 27.26 -10.12
N PHE A 87 11.67 26.64 -11.14
CA PHE A 87 12.39 26.35 -12.39
C PHE A 87 12.78 27.61 -13.14
N LYS A 88 11.95 28.66 -13.14
CA LYS A 88 12.30 29.96 -13.71
C LYS A 88 13.48 30.60 -12.97
N GLU A 89 13.49 30.53 -11.63
CA GLU A 89 14.61 31.00 -10.82
C GLU A 89 15.90 30.24 -11.14
N ILE A 90 15.86 28.91 -11.17
CA ILE A 90 17.01 28.05 -11.50
C ILE A 90 17.55 28.38 -12.89
N HIS A 91 16.65 28.53 -13.88
CA HIS A 91 17.03 28.92 -15.23
C HIS A 91 17.71 30.30 -15.27
N ALA A 92 17.18 31.28 -14.55
CA ALA A 92 17.73 32.63 -14.52
C ALA A 92 19.06 32.72 -13.76
N GLU A 93 19.24 31.96 -12.68
CA GLU A 93 20.42 32.03 -11.82
C GLU A 93 21.60 31.22 -12.37
N PHE A 94 21.36 30.00 -12.86
CA PHE A 94 22.41 29.05 -13.24
C PHE A 94 22.47 28.78 -14.75
N GLY A 95 21.41 29.08 -15.50
CA GLY A 95 21.33 28.85 -16.94
C GLY A 95 21.01 27.40 -17.33
N SER A 96 20.49 27.22 -18.55
CA SER A 96 20.01 25.91 -19.02
C SER A 96 21.09 24.88 -19.27
N GLN A 97 22.27 25.29 -19.74
CA GLN A 97 23.33 24.34 -20.09
C GLN A 97 23.91 23.66 -18.85
N GLU A 98 23.99 24.38 -17.73
CA GLU A 98 24.48 23.85 -16.46
C GLU A 98 23.45 22.96 -15.77
N THR A 99 22.20 23.41 -15.75
CA THR A 99 21.12 22.76 -14.97
C THR A 99 20.35 21.72 -15.76
N GLY A 100 20.38 21.79 -17.09
CA GLY A 100 19.47 21.03 -17.95
C GLY A 100 18.02 21.54 -17.93
N VAL A 101 17.70 22.67 -17.28
CA VAL A 101 16.35 23.23 -17.21
C VAL A 101 16.18 24.30 -18.30
N TYR A 102 15.24 24.07 -19.21
CA TYR A 102 14.91 24.94 -20.32
C TYR A 102 13.49 25.47 -20.16
N LEU A 103 13.28 26.74 -20.49
CA LEU A 103 11.97 27.38 -20.55
C LEU A 103 11.60 27.52 -22.02
N ARG A 104 10.61 26.76 -22.49
CA ARG A 104 10.23 26.72 -23.92
C ARG A 104 8.72 26.62 -24.08
N ASP A 105 8.20 26.89 -25.27
CA ASP A 105 6.77 26.78 -25.51
C ASP A 105 6.34 25.30 -25.51
N SER A 106 5.19 25.03 -24.88
CA SER A 106 4.52 23.74 -24.91
C SER A 106 3.16 23.91 -25.57
N TYR A 107 2.96 23.20 -26.68
CA TYR A 107 1.74 23.22 -27.47
C TYR A 107 0.83 22.05 -27.10
N PHE A 108 -0.43 22.36 -26.82
CA PHE A 108 -1.50 21.39 -26.55
C PHE A 108 -2.51 21.46 -27.68
N TYR A 109 -2.76 20.33 -28.34
CA TYR A 109 -3.64 20.23 -29.50
C TYR A 109 -4.89 19.41 -29.17
N PHE A 110 -6.03 19.84 -29.72
CA PHE A 110 -7.32 19.24 -29.45
C PHE A 110 -8.05 18.88 -30.75
N ARG A 111 -8.63 17.68 -30.76
CA ARG A 111 -9.43 17.15 -31.89
C ARG A 111 -10.83 17.76 -31.97
N ASP A 112 -11.22 18.49 -30.94
CA ASP A 112 -12.44 19.30 -30.94
C ASP A 112 -12.17 20.67 -30.32
N ILE A 113 -13.05 21.62 -30.59
CA ILE A 113 -12.97 22.94 -29.94
C ILE A 113 -13.11 22.80 -28.42
N LEU A 114 -12.32 23.55 -27.66
CA LEU A 114 -12.28 23.37 -26.21
C LEU A 114 -13.64 23.61 -25.54
N GLU A 115 -14.50 24.47 -26.07
CA GLU A 115 -15.86 24.68 -25.54
C GLU A 115 -16.70 23.39 -25.47
N ASN A 116 -16.43 22.42 -26.35
CA ASN A 116 -17.07 21.10 -26.34
C ASN A 116 -16.38 20.09 -25.39
N ARG A 117 -15.30 20.51 -24.72
CA ARG A 117 -14.47 19.71 -23.81
C ARG A 117 -14.42 20.37 -22.44
N PRO A 118 -15.47 20.22 -21.61
CA PRO A 118 -15.62 21.02 -20.40
C PRO A 118 -14.47 20.89 -19.40
N ALA A 119 -13.85 19.71 -19.28
CA ALA A 119 -12.70 19.49 -18.40
C ALA A 119 -11.47 20.27 -18.87
N ASP A 120 -11.09 20.13 -20.14
CA ASP A 120 -9.94 20.82 -20.74
C ASP A 120 -10.16 22.33 -20.79
N PHE A 121 -11.38 22.78 -21.11
CA PHE A 121 -11.72 24.21 -21.14
C PHE A 121 -11.64 24.85 -19.75
N ARG A 122 -12.12 24.18 -18.70
CA ARG A 122 -11.96 24.67 -17.33
C ARG A 122 -10.48 24.74 -16.94
N LYS A 123 -9.74 23.67 -17.18
CA LYS A 123 -8.30 23.58 -16.93
C LYS A 123 -7.54 24.74 -17.61
N MET A 124 -7.78 24.95 -18.89
CA MET A 124 -7.15 26.02 -19.67
C MET A 124 -7.53 27.42 -19.14
N ASN A 125 -8.81 27.66 -18.83
CA ASN A 125 -9.24 28.95 -18.29
C ASN A 125 -8.68 29.25 -16.89
N GLU A 126 -8.44 28.24 -16.06
CA GLU A 126 -7.78 28.43 -14.76
C GLU A 126 -6.27 28.66 -14.90
N LEU A 127 -5.64 28.16 -15.98
CA LEU A 127 -4.20 28.20 -16.20
C LEU A 127 -3.74 29.48 -16.92
N LYS A 128 -4.50 29.95 -17.91
CA LYS A 128 -4.07 30.98 -18.89
C LYS A 128 -3.47 32.25 -18.27
N ASP A 129 -3.97 32.68 -17.11
CA ASP A 129 -3.55 33.91 -16.44
C ASP A 129 -2.41 33.67 -15.42
N LYS A 130 -1.94 32.43 -15.28
CA LYS A 130 -0.91 32.00 -14.31
C LYS A 130 0.42 31.61 -14.95
N VAL A 131 0.48 31.49 -16.27
CA VAL A 131 1.66 31.06 -17.03
C VAL A 131 2.08 32.10 -18.06
N ASP A 132 3.36 32.14 -18.36
CA ASP A 132 3.89 33.05 -19.38
C ASP A 132 3.59 32.53 -20.80
N GLY A 133 3.45 33.45 -21.76
CA GLY A 133 3.36 33.10 -23.19
C GLY A 133 2.07 32.38 -23.60
N PHE A 134 0.99 32.51 -22.82
CA PHE A 134 -0.28 31.86 -23.16
C PHE A 134 -0.90 32.45 -24.43
N GLU A 135 -1.15 31.59 -25.43
CA GLU A 135 -1.87 31.94 -26.65
C GLU A 135 -2.76 30.77 -27.10
N ARG A 136 -3.94 31.05 -27.68
CA ARG A 136 -4.89 30.04 -28.16
C ARG A 136 -5.32 30.31 -29.59
N GLY A 137 -5.44 29.25 -30.37
CA GLY A 137 -6.04 29.22 -31.70
C GLY A 137 -5.10 28.61 -32.73
N LEU A 138 -5.65 28.12 -33.84
CA LEU A 138 -4.87 27.42 -34.86
C LEU A 138 -3.78 28.26 -35.53
N HIS A 139 -3.83 29.59 -35.42
CA HIS A 139 -2.80 30.50 -35.95
C HIS A 139 -1.43 30.34 -35.28
N ILE A 140 -1.37 29.75 -34.08
CA ILE A 140 -0.09 29.48 -33.38
C ILE A 140 0.58 28.19 -33.87
N VAL A 141 -0.14 27.35 -34.62
CA VAL A 141 0.33 26.02 -35.02
C VAL A 141 1.31 26.14 -36.18
N LYS A 142 2.48 25.50 -36.05
CA LYS A 142 3.49 25.47 -37.11
C LYS A 142 2.96 24.76 -38.36
N GLU A 143 3.36 25.23 -39.55
CA GLU A 143 2.98 24.63 -40.84
C GLU A 143 3.46 23.17 -40.99
N THR A 144 4.49 22.78 -40.24
CA THR A 144 5.07 21.43 -40.22
C THR A 144 4.25 20.41 -39.45
N ILE A 145 3.22 20.85 -38.73
CA ILE A 145 2.27 19.99 -37.99
C ILE A 145 1.18 19.50 -38.96
N ASP A 146 0.92 18.20 -38.97
CA ASP A 146 -0.20 17.62 -39.70
C ASP A 146 -1.54 17.91 -38.98
N LEU A 147 -2.21 18.99 -39.38
CA LEU A 147 -3.54 19.34 -38.88
C LEU A 147 -4.63 18.32 -39.23
N THR A 148 -4.39 17.39 -40.16
CA THR A 148 -5.33 16.33 -40.53
C THR A 148 -5.15 15.05 -39.70
N PHE A 149 -4.15 15.02 -38.81
CA PHE A 149 -3.83 13.87 -37.98
C PHE A 149 -5.06 13.37 -37.19
N GLN A 150 -5.35 12.07 -37.32
CA GLN A 150 -6.35 11.31 -36.56
C GLN A 150 -7.68 12.06 -36.28
N GLY A 151 -8.34 12.52 -37.35
CA GLY A 151 -9.65 13.18 -37.25
C GLY A 151 -9.60 14.71 -37.23
N GLY A 152 -8.39 15.27 -37.23
CA GLY A 152 -8.12 16.68 -37.45
C GLY A 152 -8.04 17.50 -36.17
N ILE A 153 -7.06 18.40 -36.12
CA ILE A 153 -6.88 19.34 -35.01
C ILE A 153 -7.78 20.55 -35.23
N LYS A 154 -8.67 20.82 -34.27
CA LYS A 154 -9.64 21.93 -34.35
C LYS A 154 -9.31 23.09 -33.43
N ASP A 155 -8.48 22.87 -32.42
CA ASP A 155 -8.09 23.90 -31.47
C ASP A 155 -6.72 23.59 -30.87
N ALA A 156 -6.05 24.63 -30.40
CA ALA A 156 -4.75 24.51 -29.76
C ALA A 156 -4.50 25.69 -28.83
N PHE A 157 -3.76 25.46 -27.75
CA PHE A 157 -3.14 26.55 -27.00
C PHE A 157 -1.67 26.23 -26.74
N LYS A 158 -0.88 27.27 -26.50
CA LYS A 158 0.50 27.15 -26.03
C LYS A 158 0.68 27.96 -24.76
N HIS A 159 1.70 27.60 -23.98
CA HIS A 159 2.29 28.46 -22.96
C HIS A 159 3.75 28.05 -22.75
N MET A 160 4.55 28.91 -22.13
CA MET A 160 5.90 28.56 -21.72
C MET A 160 5.84 27.54 -20.59
N ALA A 161 6.63 26.47 -20.69
CA ALA A 161 6.75 25.40 -19.71
C ALA A 161 8.23 25.08 -19.43
N PRO A 162 8.60 24.82 -18.17
CA PRO A 162 9.85 24.17 -17.83
C PRO A 162 9.96 22.77 -18.43
N MET A 163 11.12 22.48 -19.02
CA MET A 163 11.49 21.18 -19.55
C MET A 163 12.87 20.81 -19.04
N ALA A 164 13.05 19.62 -18.49
CA ALA A 164 14.35 19.19 -17.97
C ALA A 164 14.98 18.10 -18.83
N ASN A 165 16.22 18.32 -19.29
CA ASN A 165 17.11 17.22 -19.64
C ASN A 165 17.49 16.50 -18.33
N THR A 166 16.78 15.41 -18.03
CA THR A 166 16.95 14.71 -16.75
C THR A 166 18.33 14.12 -16.53
N ASP A 167 19.08 13.79 -17.59
CA ASP A 167 20.46 13.29 -17.46
C ASP A 167 21.38 14.38 -16.88
N VAL A 168 21.17 15.64 -17.31
CA VAL A 168 21.91 16.81 -16.83
C VAL A 168 21.36 17.27 -15.48
N TYR A 169 20.03 17.43 -15.38
CA TYR A 169 19.36 17.95 -14.19
C TYR A 169 19.58 17.09 -12.94
N MET A 170 19.53 15.76 -13.06
CA MET A 170 19.77 14.88 -11.91
C MET A 170 21.25 14.91 -11.46
N LYS A 171 22.20 15.06 -12.38
CA LYS A 171 23.62 15.25 -12.05
C LYS A 171 23.85 16.59 -11.37
N TRP A 172 23.21 17.65 -11.89
CA TRP A 172 23.27 18.99 -11.30
C TRP A 172 22.68 19.00 -9.89
N LEU A 173 21.49 18.45 -9.67
CA LEU A 173 20.88 18.36 -8.33
C LEU A 173 21.80 17.64 -7.34
N LEU A 174 22.40 16.51 -7.74
CA LEU A 174 23.32 15.74 -6.89
C LEU A 174 24.60 16.52 -6.57
N GLN A 175 25.11 17.32 -7.51
CA GLN A 175 26.27 18.16 -7.26
C GLN A 175 25.88 19.34 -6.35
N TYR A 176 24.75 19.98 -6.62
CA TYR A 176 24.26 21.12 -5.87
C TYR A 176 24.02 20.78 -4.39
N VAL A 177 23.44 19.61 -4.07
CA VAL A 177 23.29 19.18 -2.66
C VAL A 177 24.65 19.03 -1.95
N LYS A 178 25.71 18.60 -2.65
CA LYS A 178 27.06 18.53 -2.08
C LYS A 178 27.62 19.92 -1.83
N ASP A 179 27.42 20.83 -2.79
CA ASP A 179 27.94 22.20 -2.74
C ASP A 179 27.31 23.02 -1.60
N ILE A 180 26.03 22.75 -1.27
CA ILE A 180 25.33 23.36 -0.12
C ILE A 180 25.54 22.60 1.21
N GLY A 181 26.43 21.59 1.21
CA GLY A 181 26.90 20.90 2.40
C GLY A 181 25.99 19.80 2.95
N CYS A 182 25.16 19.16 2.12
CA CYS A 182 24.48 17.93 2.53
C CYS A 182 25.48 16.78 2.70
N GLU A 183 25.32 15.98 3.75
CA GLU A 183 26.01 14.71 3.87
C GLU A 183 25.33 13.65 2.99
N ILE A 184 26.11 12.79 2.34
CA ILE A 184 25.59 11.72 1.47
C ILE A 184 26.18 10.39 1.92
N ILE A 185 25.31 9.43 2.23
CA ILE A 185 25.66 8.07 2.65
C ILE A 185 25.10 7.10 1.61
N GLN A 186 25.97 6.30 1.01
CA GLN A 186 25.55 5.24 0.10
C GLN A 186 25.20 3.97 0.89
N GLU A 187 23.92 3.81 1.19
CA GLU A 187 23.38 2.66 1.93
C GLU A 187 21.89 2.47 1.64
N LYS A 188 21.43 1.22 1.75
CA LYS A 188 20.02 0.84 1.61
C LYS A 188 19.33 0.68 2.97
N ILE A 189 18.23 1.41 3.18
CA ILE A 189 17.31 1.17 4.30
C ILE A 189 16.25 0.15 3.86
N THR A 190 16.17 -0.98 4.56
CA THR A 190 15.24 -2.09 4.27
C THR A 190 14.19 -2.33 5.36
N VAL A 191 14.18 -1.48 6.38
CA VAL A 191 13.27 -1.59 7.52
C VAL A 191 12.10 -0.60 7.39
N ASN A 192 10.98 -0.91 8.05
CA ASN A 192 9.87 0.03 8.13
C ASN A 192 10.27 1.26 8.96
N VAL A 193 10.22 2.46 8.36
CA VAL A 193 10.76 3.69 8.96
C VAL A 193 9.97 4.17 10.18
N VAL A 194 8.69 3.86 10.26
CA VAL A 194 7.84 4.23 11.42
C VAL A 194 8.13 3.32 12.59
N GLN A 195 8.21 2.00 12.36
CA GLN A 195 8.53 1.03 13.40
C GLN A 195 9.96 1.20 13.96
N ASN A 196 10.88 1.69 13.12
CA ASN A 196 12.29 1.88 13.48
C ASN A 196 12.65 3.37 13.64
N GLU A 197 11.65 4.23 13.86
CA GLU A 197 11.83 5.68 13.98
C GLU A 197 12.94 6.04 14.97
N HIS A 198 12.85 5.54 16.21
CA HIS A 198 13.80 5.88 17.27
C HIS A 198 15.23 5.40 16.99
N GLU A 199 15.38 4.25 16.36
CA GLU A 199 16.68 3.70 15.98
C GLU A 199 17.33 4.58 14.90
N LEU A 200 16.58 4.88 13.84
CA LEU A 200 17.06 5.68 12.72
C LEU A 200 17.40 7.11 13.16
N LEU A 201 16.52 7.76 13.94
CA LEU A 201 16.80 9.09 14.50
C LEU A 201 18.08 9.09 15.35
N ARG A 202 18.30 8.06 16.17
CA ARG A 202 19.51 7.95 17.00
C ARG A 202 20.75 7.71 16.14
N ARG A 203 20.66 6.80 15.19
CA ARG A 203 21.76 6.39 14.31
C ARG A 203 22.32 7.55 13.49
N PHE A 204 21.44 8.38 12.96
CA PHE A 204 21.80 9.53 12.12
C PHE A 204 21.80 10.85 12.90
N ASN A 205 21.66 10.81 14.22
CA ASN A 205 21.50 11.99 15.08
C ASN A 205 20.49 13.01 14.51
N ALA A 206 19.37 12.50 13.99
CA ALA A 206 18.35 13.27 13.29
C ALA A 206 17.16 13.60 14.21
N LYS A 207 16.45 14.67 13.86
CA LYS A 207 15.19 15.10 14.51
C LYS A 207 13.95 14.75 13.70
N ALA A 208 14.11 14.46 12.41
CA ALA A 208 13.05 13.97 11.53
C ALA A 208 13.63 13.07 10.43
N ILE A 209 12.75 12.25 9.85
CA ILE A 209 13.03 11.35 8.73
C ILE A 209 12.05 11.70 7.60
N VAL A 210 12.55 12.00 6.41
CA VAL A 210 11.73 12.14 5.20
C VAL A 210 12.00 10.96 4.28
N ASN A 211 10.98 10.16 4.01
CA ASN A 211 11.06 9.00 3.12
C ASN A 211 10.68 9.36 1.68
N CYS A 212 11.69 9.37 0.81
CA CYS A 212 11.62 9.65 -0.62
C CYS A 212 12.13 8.45 -1.47
N ALA A 213 12.03 7.21 -0.95
CA ALA A 213 12.70 6.03 -1.48
C ALA A 213 12.14 5.47 -2.81
N GLY A 214 11.23 6.19 -3.48
CA GLY A 214 10.57 5.72 -4.70
C GLY A 214 9.85 4.40 -4.48
N LEU A 215 10.02 3.40 -5.36
CA LEU A 215 9.44 2.06 -5.18
C LEU A 215 9.96 1.33 -3.93
N GLY A 216 11.13 1.72 -3.39
CA GLY A 216 11.61 1.22 -2.09
C GLY A 216 10.70 1.61 -0.92
N SER A 217 9.74 2.52 -1.14
CA SER A 217 8.70 2.85 -0.16
C SER A 217 7.78 1.67 0.15
N ILE A 218 7.62 0.68 -0.76
CA ILE A 218 6.83 -0.55 -0.52
C ILE A 218 7.34 -1.22 0.77
N ALA A 219 8.65 -1.42 0.89
CA ALA A 219 9.23 -2.07 2.07
C ALA A 219 9.40 -1.10 3.25
N THR A 220 9.80 0.15 3.00
CA THR A 220 10.10 1.10 4.08
C THR A 220 8.86 1.69 4.74
N THR A 221 7.68 1.63 4.13
CA THR A 221 6.41 2.07 4.75
C THR A 221 5.39 0.95 4.91
N GLY A 222 5.47 -0.12 4.10
CA GLY A 222 4.42 -1.14 4.03
C GLY A 222 3.20 -0.69 3.23
N ASP A 223 3.32 0.35 2.40
CA ASP A 223 2.24 0.90 1.60
C ASP A 223 1.90 -0.02 0.43
N THR A 224 0.84 -0.82 0.61
CA THR A 224 0.34 -1.77 -0.38
C THR A 224 -0.42 -1.11 -1.53
N SER A 225 -0.67 0.20 -1.49
CA SER A 225 -1.30 0.94 -2.59
C SER A 225 -0.30 1.39 -3.67
N MET A 226 1.00 1.17 -3.43
CA MET A 226 2.04 1.57 -4.38
C MET A 226 2.35 0.45 -5.38
N TYR A 227 2.48 0.83 -6.65
CA TYR A 227 2.77 -0.07 -7.76
C TYR A 227 3.71 0.57 -8.79
N PRO A 228 4.40 -0.21 -9.64
CA PRO A 228 5.18 0.34 -10.74
C PRO A 228 4.27 0.79 -11.88
N LEU A 229 4.45 2.02 -12.33
CA LEU A 229 3.95 2.47 -13.62
C LEU A 229 5.12 2.50 -14.59
N ARG A 230 5.22 1.48 -15.45
CA ARG A 230 6.24 1.41 -16.49
C ARG A 230 5.98 2.46 -17.55
N GLY A 231 6.97 3.31 -17.80
CA GLY A 231 6.96 4.21 -18.94
C GLY A 231 8.13 3.97 -19.86
N ALA A 232 7.95 4.35 -21.12
CA ALA A 232 8.96 4.26 -22.17
C ALA A 232 8.94 5.52 -23.03
N LEU A 233 10.12 5.92 -23.48
CA LEU A 233 10.36 7.06 -24.35
C LEU A 233 11.30 6.66 -25.48
N VAL A 234 10.97 7.04 -26.71
CA VAL A 234 11.87 6.87 -27.86
C VAL A 234 12.79 8.08 -27.94
N ARG A 235 14.09 7.86 -28.12
CA ARG A 235 15.12 8.90 -28.12
C ARG A 235 15.58 9.20 -29.54
N VAL A 236 15.49 10.48 -29.92
CA VAL A 236 15.87 10.99 -31.25
C VAL A 236 16.87 12.12 -31.08
N LYS A 237 17.97 12.10 -31.85
CA LYS A 237 18.96 13.18 -31.83
C LYS A 237 18.39 14.44 -32.50
N ASN A 238 18.44 15.56 -31.81
CA ASN A 238 17.99 16.86 -32.31
C ASN A 238 19.09 17.58 -33.09
N LEU A 239 19.52 17.00 -34.22
CA LEU A 239 20.62 17.57 -35.00
C LEU A 239 20.29 19.00 -35.45
N GLY A 240 21.14 19.95 -35.06
CA GLY A 240 20.95 21.37 -35.37
C GLY A 240 19.88 22.08 -34.53
N GLY A 241 19.33 21.43 -33.49
CA GLY A 241 18.37 22.06 -32.58
C GLY A 241 17.04 22.43 -33.25
N VAL A 242 16.61 21.67 -34.26
CA VAL A 242 15.43 21.98 -35.08
C VAL A 242 14.13 21.88 -34.28
N ILE A 243 14.03 20.93 -33.35
CA ILE A 243 12.88 20.81 -32.46
C ILE A 243 13.15 21.62 -31.20
N THR A 244 12.53 22.77 -31.11
CA THR A 244 12.68 23.71 -29.99
C THR A 244 11.58 23.58 -28.97
N ASP A 245 10.34 23.30 -29.37
CA ASP A 245 9.16 23.33 -28.51
C ASP A 245 8.59 21.94 -28.23
N ALA A 246 7.78 21.83 -27.17
CA ALA A 246 7.06 20.60 -26.87
C ALA A 246 5.71 20.56 -27.59
N HIS A 247 5.27 19.36 -27.97
CA HIS A 247 4.00 19.14 -28.66
C HIS A 247 3.24 17.96 -28.06
N CYS A 248 2.00 18.20 -27.64
CA CYS A 248 1.21 17.25 -26.86
C CYS A 248 -0.23 17.09 -27.39
N ILE A 249 -0.66 15.84 -27.51
CA ILE A 249 -2.07 15.43 -27.66
C ILE A 249 -2.36 14.45 -26.53
N SER A 250 -3.35 14.75 -25.69
CA SER A 250 -3.79 13.84 -24.63
C SER A 250 -4.70 12.75 -25.17
N HIS A 251 -4.78 11.64 -24.44
CA HIS A 251 -5.74 10.57 -24.69
C HIS A 251 -7.19 11.07 -24.61
N ASP A 252 -8.07 10.64 -25.52
CA ASP A 252 -9.50 10.89 -25.40
C ASP A 252 -10.13 9.81 -24.50
N GLU A 253 -10.89 10.19 -23.48
CA GLU A 253 -11.53 9.27 -22.51
C GLU A 253 -12.41 8.18 -23.18
N THR A 254 -12.84 8.41 -24.42
CA THR A 254 -13.67 7.48 -25.20
C THR A 254 -12.89 6.50 -26.08
N SER A 255 -11.57 6.64 -26.19
CA SER A 255 -10.75 5.75 -27.04
C SER A 255 -10.08 4.66 -26.19
N SER A 256 -10.09 3.43 -26.67
CA SER A 256 -9.44 2.28 -26.03
C SER A 256 -8.01 2.04 -26.56
N SER A 257 -7.53 2.89 -27.47
CA SER A 257 -6.25 2.71 -28.16
C SER A 257 -5.20 3.71 -27.69
N GLU A 258 -4.07 3.24 -27.17
CA GLU A 258 -2.87 4.05 -26.85
C GLU A 258 -2.27 4.78 -28.09
N GLN A 259 -2.85 4.58 -29.28
CA GLN A 259 -2.50 5.19 -30.57
C GLN A 259 -2.76 6.71 -30.65
N ASP A 260 -3.43 7.29 -29.66
CA ASP A 260 -3.95 8.66 -29.71
C ASP A 260 -3.07 9.71 -29.02
N ILE A 261 -2.04 9.29 -28.28
CA ILE A 261 -1.18 10.19 -27.51
C ILE A 261 0.01 10.65 -28.36
N ILE A 262 0.18 11.97 -28.47
CA ILE A 262 1.42 12.58 -28.95
C ILE A 262 2.14 13.23 -27.79
N PHE A 263 3.43 12.91 -27.62
CA PHE A 263 4.29 13.53 -26.63
C PHE A 263 5.67 13.71 -27.25
N ILE A 264 5.97 14.91 -27.72
CA ILE A 264 7.24 15.27 -28.34
C ILE A 264 7.86 16.33 -27.44
N VAL A 265 8.97 16.00 -26.78
CA VAL A 265 9.59 16.90 -25.80
C VAL A 265 11.09 17.02 -26.08
N PRO A 266 11.59 18.21 -26.40
CA PRO A 266 13.02 18.41 -26.55
C PRO A 266 13.71 18.42 -25.17
N ARG A 267 14.81 17.68 -25.06
CA ARG A 267 15.64 17.55 -23.86
C ARG A 267 16.94 18.30 -24.01
N GLY A 268 16.83 19.62 -23.89
CA GLY A 268 17.91 20.52 -24.26
C GLY A 268 18.01 20.65 -25.77
N ASP A 269 19.22 20.82 -26.29
CA ASP A 269 19.42 21.25 -27.67
C ASP A 269 19.69 20.08 -28.63
N ASP A 270 20.11 18.92 -28.12
CA ASP A 270 20.66 17.81 -28.90
C ASP A 270 19.83 16.52 -28.85
N LEU A 271 18.76 16.48 -28.05
CA LEU A 271 17.90 15.31 -27.88
C LEU A 271 16.42 15.70 -27.89
N VAL A 272 15.58 14.84 -28.47
CA VAL A 272 14.12 14.86 -28.37
C VAL A 272 13.66 13.50 -27.88
N VAL A 273 12.72 13.49 -26.94
CA VAL A 273 12.02 12.26 -26.54
C VAL A 273 10.62 12.24 -27.13
N LEU A 274 10.22 11.06 -27.59
CA LEU A 274 8.95 10.81 -28.26
C LEU A 274 8.13 9.76 -27.50
N GLY A 275 6.82 10.00 -27.44
CA GLY A 275 5.82 9.10 -26.88
C GLY A 275 5.63 9.21 -25.36
N GLY A 276 4.58 8.57 -24.86
CA GLY A 276 4.24 8.50 -23.44
C GLY A 276 3.57 7.18 -23.08
N LEU A 277 4.35 6.10 -23.00
CA LEU A 277 3.82 4.81 -22.52
C LEU A 277 3.58 4.89 -21.00
N ALA A 278 2.47 4.30 -20.55
CA ALA A 278 2.14 4.16 -19.14
C ALA A 278 1.44 2.81 -18.92
N GLN A 279 2.19 1.80 -18.47
CA GLN A 279 1.67 0.47 -18.21
C GLN A 279 1.74 0.17 -16.72
N GLN A 280 0.57 0.00 -16.12
CA GLN A 280 0.42 -0.34 -14.71
C GLN A 280 0.90 -1.77 -14.43
N ASP A 281 1.53 -1.97 -13.27
CA ASP A 281 1.98 -3.27 -12.72
C ASP A 281 3.05 -4.00 -13.54
N GLN A 282 3.62 -3.35 -14.55
CA GLN A 282 4.71 -3.92 -15.35
C GLN A 282 6.06 -3.60 -14.71
N TRP A 283 6.84 -4.62 -14.42
CA TRP A 283 8.15 -4.50 -13.76
C TRP A 283 9.34 -4.63 -14.71
N ASP A 284 9.19 -5.32 -15.84
CA ASP A 284 10.30 -5.48 -16.78
C ASP A 284 10.57 -4.16 -17.51
N THR A 285 11.85 -3.85 -17.75
CA THR A 285 12.28 -2.61 -18.42
C THR A 285 12.85 -2.86 -19.82
N ASN A 286 12.76 -4.10 -20.31
CA ASN A 286 13.37 -4.52 -21.57
C ASN A 286 12.42 -4.26 -22.76
N LEU A 287 12.23 -2.98 -23.07
CA LEU A 287 11.44 -2.56 -24.24
C LEU A 287 12.37 -2.07 -25.36
N SER A 288 11.96 -2.33 -26.60
CA SER A 288 12.66 -1.91 -27.80
C SER A 288 11.69 -1.31 -28.83
N LEU A 289 12.23 -0.72 -29.89
CA LEU A 289 11.43 -0.16 -30.97
C LEU A 289 10.63 -1.22 -31.74
N GLU A 290 11.00 -2.50 -31.63
CA GLU A 290 10.29 -3.63 -32.26
C GLU A 290 8.99 -3.98 -31.55
N VAL A 291 8.81 -3.51 -30.30
CA VAL A 291 7.55 -3.69 -29.57
C VAL A 291 6.46 -2.88 -30.29
N PRO A 292 5.35 -3.50 -30.75
CA PRO A 292 4.38 -2.85 -31.63
C PRO A 292 3.86 -1.50 -31.11
N ILE A 293 3.61 -1.40 -29.80
CA ILE A 293 3.13 -0.15 -29.21
C ILE A 293 4.19 0.96 -29.25
N ILE A 294 5.46 0.64 -28.98
CA ILE A 294 6.56 1.62 -29.06
C ILE A 294 6.77 2.09 -30.50
N ARG A 295 6.69 1.17 -31.46
CA ARG A 295 6.76 1.50 -32.89
C ARG A 295 5.63 2.43 -33.31
N GLN A 296 4.40 2.13 -32.89
CA GLN A 296 3.23 2.96 -33.18
C GLN A 296 3.36 4.37 -32.59
N MET A 297 3.82 4.50 -31.34
CA MET A 297 4.09 5.80 -30.71
C MET A 297 5.11 6.62 -31.51
N TYR A 298 6.20 5.98 -31.95
CA TYR A 298 7.24 6.62 -32.74
C TYR A 298 6.71 7.09 -34.10
N ASP A 299 6.07 6.19 -34.86
CA ASP A 299 5.56 6.50 -36.20
C ASP A 299 4.45 7.57 -36.15
N GLY A 300 3.61 7.56 -35.11
CA GLY A 300 2.62 8.60 -34.85
C GLY A 300 3.24 9.99 -34.66
N CYS A 301 4.33 10.08 -33.89
CA CYS A 301 5.07 11.34 -33.74
C CYS A 301 5.68 11.82 -35.06
N LEU A 302 6.26 10.92 -35.87
CA LEU A 302 6.81 11.25 -37.19
C LEU A 302 5.75 11.68 -38.22
N GLN A 303 4.54 11.15 -38.09
CA GLN A 303 3.41 11.58 -38.90
C GLN A 303 2.95 12.98 -38.49
N PHE A 304 2.81 13.20 -37.18
CA PHE A 304 2.30 14.44 -36.60
C PHE A 304 3.23 15.64 -36.81
N LEU A 305 4.54 15.50 -36.54
CA LEU A 305 5.54 16.55 -36.72
C LEU A 305 6.58 16.12 -37.75
N GLN A 306 6.46 16.67 -38.97
CA GLN A 306 7.25 16.20 -40.12
C GLN A 306 8.76 16.45 -39.97
N GLU A 307 9.15 17.45 -39.18
CA GLU A 307 10.55 17.79 -38.89
C GLU A 307 11.33 16.69 -38.15
N LEU A 308 10.63 15.72 -37.55
CA LEU A 308 11.27 14.56 -36.91
C LEU A 308 11.80 13.53 -37.91
N ARG A 309 11.23 13.44 -39.12
CA ARG A 309 11.56 12.39 -40.11
C ARG A 309 13.05 12.32 -40.51
N PRO A 310 13.77 13.45 -40.72
CA PRO A 310 15.19 13.40 -41.06
C PRO A 310 16.11 13.17 -39.85
N LEU A 311 15.58 13.20 -38.62
CA LEU A 311 16.39 13.09 -37.40
C LEU A 311 16.69 11.61 -37.06
N PRO A 312 17.95 11.27 -36.74
CA PRO A 312 18.29 9.88 -36.42
C PRO A 312 17.91 9.53 -34.98
N LEU A 313 17.57 8.26 -34.76
CA LEU A 313 17.43 7.68 -33.42
C LEU A 313 18.75 7.77 -32.65
N ASP A 314 18.64 7.80 -31.33
CA ASP A 314 19.79 7.59 -30.45
C ASP A 314 20.23 6.12 -30.49
N GLU A 315 21.24 5.80 -31.31
CA GLU A 315 21.72 4.42 -31.49
C GLU A 315 22.15 3.72 -30.21
N GLN A 316 22.59 4.46 -29.19
CA GLN A 316 23.05 3.88 -27.93
C GLN A 316 21.89 3.43 -27.04
N GLU A 317 20.81 4.19 -27.04
CA GLU A 317 19.62 3.94 -26.23
C GLU A 317 18.37 4.39 -27.01
N PRO A 318 17.91 3.63 -28.02
CA PRO A 318 16.78 4.08 -28.84
C PRO A 318 15.48 4.20 -28.05
N VAL A 319 15.30 3.34 -27.04
CA VAL A 319 14.15 3.32 -26.14
C VAL A 319 14.65 3.32 -24.72
N ARG A 320 14.24 4.32 -23.95
CA ARG A 320 14.52 4.42 -22.52
C ARG A 320 13.27 4.06 -21.73
N THR A 321 13.41 3.10 -20.81
CA THR A 321 12.30 2.56 -20.01
C THR A 321 12.56 2.73 -18.52
N GLY A 322 11.51 3.00 -17.73
CA GLY A 322 11.64 3.22 -16.29
C GLY A 322 10.37 2.90 -15.51
N LEU A 323 10.55 2.54 -14.25
CA LEU A 323 9.46 2.17 -13.33
C LEU A 323 9.16 3.34 -12.40
N ARG A 324 8.03 4.01 -12.62
CA ARG A 324 7.59 5.17 -11.84
C ARG A 324 6.83 4.69 -10.60
N PRO A 325 7.16 5.17 -9.39
CA PRO A 325 6.40 4.84 -8.19
C PRO A 325 5.05 5.57 -8.23
N PHE A 326 3.97 4.81 -8.34
CA PHE A 326 2.61 5.34 -8.41
C PHE A 326 1.78 4.77 -7.26
N THR A 327 0.92 5.59 -6.66
CA THR A 327 -0.02 5.20 -5.60
C THR A 327 -1.45 5.28 -6.14
N GLU A 328 -2.33 4.37 -5.72
CA GLU A 328 -3.70 4.28 -6.26
C GLU A 328 -4.52 5.58 -6.08
N GLU A 329 -4.34 6.25 -4.95
CA GLU A 329 -5.11 7.43 -4.58
C GLU A 329 -4.31 8.70 -4.91
N ASN A 330 -3.38 9.11 -4.05
CA ASN A 330 -2.72 10.42 -4.16
C ASN A 330 -1.20 10.31 -4.04
N VAL A 331 -0.49 11.31 -4.56
CA VAL A 331 0.90 11.55 -4.17
C VAL A 331 0.99 11.67 -2.64
N CYS A 332 1.88 10.89 -2.04
CA CYS A 332 2.03 10.79 -0.60
C CYS A 332 2.99 11.87 -0.12
N VAL A 333 2.44 13.02 0.29
CA VAL A 333 3.13 14.14 0.93
C VAL A 333 2.44 14.41 2.25
N GLU A 334 2.96 13.87 3.35
CA GLU A 334 2.34 14.00 4.67
C GLU A 334 3.28 13.62 5.81
N ARG A 335 2.96 14.07 7.02
CA ARG A 335 3.56 13.60 8.27
C ARG A 335 2.76 12.41 8.79
N VAL A 336 3.42 11.31 9.14
CA VAL A 336 2.76 10.21 9.84
C VAL A 336 2.31 10.69 11.23
N PRO A 337 1.01 10.63 11.58
CA PRO A 337 0.48 11.25 12.78
C PRO A 337 1.23 10.91 14.08
N ASN A 338 1.59 11.94 14.85
CA ASN A 338 2.38 11.86 16.10
C ASN A 338 3.75 11.17 15.99
N THR A 339 4.34 11.14 14.81
CA THR A 339 5.73 10.71 14.61
C THR A 339 6.59 11.86 14.10
N ARG A 340 7.86 11.60 13.87
CA ARG A 340 8.85 12.46 13.21
C ARG A 340 9.17 11.94 11.80
N VAL A 341 8.27 11.14 11.22
CA VAL A 341 8.40 10.53 9.90
C VAL A 341 7.48 11.25 8.92
N PHE A 342 8.03 11.60 7.76
CA PHE A 342 7.36 12.29 6.68
C PHE A 342 7.50 11.49 5.40
N TYR A 343 6.46 11.47 4.58
CA TYR A 343 6.44 10.75 3.31
C TYR A 343 6.45 11.75 2.15
N ASN A 344 7.23 11.45 1.11
CA ASN A 344 7.29 12.20 -0.14
C ASN A 344 7.56 11.24 -1.31
N TYR A 345 6.56 10.44 -1.69
CA TYR A 345 6.65 9.42 -2.75
C TYR A 345 5.32 9.26 -3.52
N GLY A 346 5.28 8.37 -4.52
CA GLY A 346 4.04 8.07 -5.27
C GLY A 346 3.71 9.05 -6.41
N HIS A 347 4.67 9.87 -6.85
CA HIS A 347 4.47 10.95 -7.83
C HIS A 347 4.11 10.49 -9.26
N GLY A 348 4.23 9.20 -9.57
CA GLY A 348 3.99 8.70 -10.92
C GLY A 348 4.89 9.35 -11.96
N GLY A 349 4.29 9.80 -13.06
CA GLY A 349 4.98 10.52 -14.14
C GLY A 349 5.33 11.97 -13.82
N ALA A 350 4.80 12.55 -12.74
CA ALA A 350 4.92 13.98 -12.44
C ALA A 350 6.01 14.32 -11.40
N GLY A 351 6.94 13.39 -11.11
CA GLY A 351 7.98 13.61 -10.09
C GLY A 351 8.76 14.91 -10.26
N VAL A 352 9.16 15.27 -11.49
CA VAL A 352 9.86 16.55 -11.76
C VAL A 352 8.92 17.74 -11.58
N THR A 353 7.72 17.67 -12.18
CA THR A 353 6.69 18.70 -12.17
C THR A 353 6.26 19.10 -10.76
N LEU A 354 6.20 18.15 -9.83
CA LEU A 354 5.75 18.37 -8.46
C LEU A 354 6.89 18.55 -7.45
N SER A 355 8.12 18.18 -7.81
CA SER A 355 9.26 18.03 -6.89
C SER A 355 9.43 19.17 -5.88
N TRP A 356 9.56 20.41 -6.38
CA TRP A 356 9.78 21.60 -5.54
C TRP A 356 8.58 21.95 -4.67
N GLY A 357 7.35 21.82 -5.19
CA GLY A 357 6.13 22.09 -4.45
C GLY A 357 5.92 21.10 -3.30
N CYS A 358 6.04 19.80 -3.57
CA CYS A 358 5.99 18.76 -2.54
C CYS A 358 7.09 18.95 -1.48
N SER A 359 8.31 19.29 -1.93
CA SER A 359 9.45 19.51 -1.03
C SER A 359 9.24 20.71 -0.11
N GLN A 360 8.61 21.78 -0.60
CA GLN A 360 8.28 22.96 0.20
C GLN A 360 7.25 22.63 1.27
N GLU A 361 6.21 21.86 0.93
CA GLU A 361 5.24 21.42 1.95
C GLU A 361 5.88 20.53 3.02
N ILE A 362 6.85 19.68 2.65
CA ILE A 362 7.62 18.90 3.65
C ILE A 362 8.37 19.81 4.61
N VAL A 363 8.99 20.89 4.13
CA VAL A 363 9.65 21.88 4.99
C VAL A 363 8.65 22.49 5.98
N GLU A 364 7.47 22.87 5.50
CA GLU A 364 6.41 23.44 6.34
C GLU A 364 5.96 22.46 7.44
N LEU A 365 5.75 21.19 7.08
CA LEU A 365 5.38 20.12 8.01
C LEU A 365 6.48 19.84 9.05
N VAL A 366 7.76 19.87 8.65
CA VAL A 366 8.90 19.72 9.56
C VAL A 366 8.99 20.91 10.53
N GLN A 367 8.81 22.14 10.03
CA GLN A 367 8.78 23.34 10.87
C GLN A 367 7.59 23.35 11.82
N GLU A 368 6.41 22.89 11.38
CA GLU A 368 5.24 22.68 12.24
C GLU A 368 5.55 21.71 13.37
N MET A 369 6.11 20.54 13.06
CA MET A 369 6.54 19.58 14.08
C MET A 369 7.49 20.19 15.11
N ILE A 370 8.46 20.99 14.68
CA ILE A 370 9.41 21.66 15.60
C ILE A 370 8.69 22.69 16.48
N ARG A 371 7.71 23.42 15.94
CA ARG A 371 6.88 24.36 16.72
C ARG A 371 5.99 23.63 17.73
N GLU A 372 5.42 22.49 17.36
CA GLU A 372 4.63 21.63 18.26
C GLU A 372 5.48 21.12 19.43
N ASP A 373 6.71 20.66 19.16
CA ASP A 373 7.66 20.22 20.18
C ASP A 373 7.95 21.34 21.21
N ALA A 374 7.95 22.60 20.76
CA ALA A 374 8.18 23.75 21.62
C ALA A 374 6.94 24.20 22.43
N ASN A 375 5.71 23.90 21.96
CA ASN A 375 4.46 24.25 22.64
C ASN A 375 3.35 23.19 22.50
N PRO A 376 3.42 22.07 23.24
CA PRO A 376 2.53 20.92 23.03
C PRO A 376 1.05 21.18 23.39
N VAL A 377 0.79 22.11 24.32
CA VAL A 377 -0.55 22.33 24.89
C VAL A 377 -1.51 23.00 23.91
N ALA A 378 -1.01 23.86 23.02
CA ALA A 378 -1.83 24.63 22.09
C ALA A 378 -2.47 23.79 20.97
N PHE A 379 -1.90 22.62 20.64
CA PHE A 379 -2.30 21.84 19.46
C PHE A 379 -3.36 20.77 19.72
N LEU A 380 -3.72 20.53 20.99
CA LEU A 380 -4.76 19.57 21.37
C LEU A 380 -6.17 20.17 21.23
N SER A 381 -6.39 21.47 21.40
CA SER A 381 -7.73 22.01 21.65
C SER A 381 -8.74 21.96 20.49
N ASN A 382 -8.33 21.63 19.26
CA ASN A 382 -9.17 21.80 18.06
C ASN A 382 -9.50 20.51 17.30
N LYS A 383 -9.09 19.33 17.79
CA LYS A 383 -9.19 18.08 17.00
C LYS A 383 -10.49 17.29 17.18
N ILE A 384 -11.21 17.49 18.28
CA ILE A 384 -12.44 16.74 18.61
C ILE A 384 -13.60 17.72 18.83
N ASP A 385 -14.72 17.50 18.15
CA ASP A 385 -15.98 18.21 18.42
C ASP A 385 -16.76 17.48 19.52
N THR A 386 -16.88 18.09 20.68
CA THR A 386 -17.50 17.50 21.87
C THR A 386 -19.00 17.26 21.73
N ASN A 387 -19.65 17.85 20.73
CA ASN A 387 -21.07 17.62 20.45
C ASN A 387 -21.31 16.34 19.64
N LYS A 388 -20.25 15.72 19.11
CA LYS A 388 -20.32 14.52 18.27
C LYS A 388 -19.97 13.27 19.06
N GLN A 389 -20.49 12.13 18.61
CA GLN A 389 -20.10 10.83 19.16
C GLN A 389 -18.59 10.59 18.93
N THR A 390 -17.87 10.08 19.91
CA THR A 390 -16.43 9.81 19.77
C THR A 390 -16.18 8.31 19.69
N ILE A 391 -15.64 7.87 18.57
CA ILE A 391 -15.34 6.46 18.30
C ILE A 391 -13.84 6.24 18.45
N PHE A 392 -13.46 5.44 19.45
CA PHE A 392 -12.10 4.97 19.66
C PHE A 392 -11.90 3.67 18.88
N VAL A 393 -11.16 3.74 17.78
CA VAL A 393 -10.78 2.59 16.96
C VAL A 393 -9.45 2.04 17.49
N LEU A 394 -9.45 0.79 17.91
CA LEU A 394 -8.23 0.07 18.29
C LEU A 394 -7.67 -0.68 17.08
N HIS A 395 -6.37 -0.53 16.81
CA HIS A 395 -5.72 -1.22 15.70
C HIS A 395 -4.20 -1.28 15.91
N ASP A 396 -3.57 -2.45 15.79
CA ASP A 396 -2.14 -2.56 16.10
C ASP A 396 -1.30 -3.55 15.27
N MET A 397 -1.78 -4.77 15.05
CA MET A 397 -0.92 -5.86 14.55
C MET A 397 -1.06 -6.09 13.05
N LEU A 398 -2.30 -6.16 12.57
CA LEU A 398 -2.62 -6.57 11.21
C LEU A 398 -2.66 -5.36 10.25
N PRO A 399 -2.43 -5.54 8.94
CA PRO A 399 -2.73 -4.49 7.95
C PRO A 399 -4.16 -3.98 8.10
N SER A 400 -4.34 -2.66 8.20
CA SER A 400 -5.68 -2.06 8.21
C SER A 400 -6.31 -2.21 6.83
N LYS A 401 -7.53 -2.73 6.81
CA LYS A 401 -8.34 -2.89 5.59
C LYS A 401 -9.61 -2.03 5.63
N THR A 402 -9.69 -1.15 6.62
CA THR A 402 -10.82 -0.23 6.79
C THR A 402 -10.56 1.01 5.95
N ASP A 403 -11.53 1.33 5.09
CA ASP A 403 -11.62 2.65 4.47
C ASP A 403 -12.36 3.59 5.42
N PHE A 404 -11.60 4.41 6.15
CA PHE A 404 -12.15 5.32 7.15
C PHE A 404 -13.08 6.37 6.54
N ARG A 405 -13.00 6.63 5.24
CA ARG A 405 -13.95 7.48 4.48
C ARG A 405 -15.38 7.01 4.64
N GLU A 406 -15.59 5.70 4.55
CA GLU A 406 -16.91 5.05 4.50
C GLU A 406 -17.60 5.01 5.87
N ILE A 407 -16.83 5.21 6.95
CA ILE A 407 -17.34 5.26 8.33
C ILE A 407 -17.26 6.66 8.93
N GLN A 408 -16.74 7.64 8.18
CA GLN A 408 -16.75 9.05 8.56
C GLN A 408 -18.18 9.61 8.44
N SER A 409 -18.59 10.48 9.36
CA SER A 409 -19.86 11.21 9.23
C SER A 409 -19.79 12.57 9.91
N SER A 410 -20.73 13.46 9.59
CA SER A 410 -20.84 14.79 10.21
C SER A 410 -21.07 14.72 11.73
N ASN A 411 -21.56 13.59 12.26
CA ASN A 411 -22.01 13.45 13.64
C ASN A 411 -21.05 12.63 14.53
N ARG A 412 -19.83 12.30 14.05
CA ARG A 412 -18.84 11.58 14.86
C ARG A 412 -17.41 12.09 14.71
N ASN A 413 -16.60 11.82 15.73
CA ASN A 413 -15.15 11.90 15.72
C ASN A 413 -14.56 10.49 15.65
N LEU A 414 -13.54 10.29 14.82
CA LEU A 414 -12.76 9.05 14.75
C LEU A 414 -11.41 9.24 15.44
N VAL A 415 -11.16 8.48 16.49
CA VAL A 415 -9.92 8.49 17.28
C VAL A 415 -9.23 7.14 17.14
N LEU A 416 -8.06 7.09 16.49
CA LEU A 416 -7.27 5.86 16.36
C LEU A 416 -6.30 5.74 17.54
N LEU A 417 -6.39 4.64 18.29
CA LEU A 417 -5.41 4.25 19.31
C LEU A 417 -4.60 3.06 18.80
N CYS A 418 -3.28 3.23 18.68
CA CYS A 418 -2.39 2.25 18.07
C CYS A 418 -0.96 2.41 18.61
N SER A 419 -0.06 1.44 18.41
CA SER A 419 1.39 1.70 18.52
C SER A 419 1.96 2.26 17.21
N ARG A 420 3.28 2.52 17.16
CA ARG A 420 4.00 2.80 15.90
C ARG A 420 3.84 1.67 14.89
N ARG A 421 3.79 0.42 15.36
CA ARG A 421 3.48 -0.72 14.49
C ARG A 421 2.09 -0.57 13.91
N GLY A 422 1.08 -0.27 14.74
CA GLY A 422 -0.30 -0.10 14.27
C GLY A 422 -0.49 1.02 13.24
N ILE A 423 0.06 2.21 13.47
CA ILE A 423 -0.05 3.30 12.47
C ILE A 423 0.71 2.99 11.18
N SER A 424 1.80 2.22 11.24
CA SER A 424 2.50 1.73 10.03
C SER A 424 1.69 0.71 9.21
N LYS A 425 0.57 0.21 9.75
CA LYS A 425 -0.37 -0.68 9.06
C LYS A 425 -1.55 0.05 8.42
N VAL A 426 -1.65 1.37 8.61
CA VAL A 426 -2.68 2.21 8.01
C VAL A 426 -2.10 2.93 6.80
N ILE A 427 -2.76 2.78 5.64
CA ILE A 427 -2.35 3.43 4.39
C ILE A 427 -2.40 4.96 4.58
N PRO A 428 -1.40 5.73 4.12
CA PRO A 428 -1.30 7.17 4.42
C PRO A 428 -2.52 7.99 3.99
N SER A 429 -3.11 7.67 2.83
CA SER A 429 -4.32 8.33 2.32
C SER A 429 -5.51 8.31 3.29
N GLN A 430 -5.48 7.42 4.28
CA GLN A 430 -6.51 7.28 5.30
C GLN A 430 -6.36 8.23 6.50
N TYR A 431 -5.16 8.81 6.74
CA TYR A 431 -4.90 9.64 7.92
C TYR A 431 -5.82 10.85 8.00
N GLN A 432 -6.15 11.45 6.86
CA GLN A 432 -7.03 12.62 6.78
C GLN A 432 -8.48 12.37 7.23
N HIS A 433 -8.90 11.10 7.33
CA HIS A 433 -10.25 10.73 7.76
C HIS A 433 -10.33 10.50 9.27
N LEU A 434 -9.20 10.59 9.98
CA LEU A 434 -9.09 10.47 11.43
C LEU A 434 -9.04 11.86 12.06
N ASN A 435 -9.84 12.09 13.09
CA ASN A 435 -9.83 13.33 13.86
C ASN A 435 -8.61 13.40 14.79
N LEU A 436 -8.26 12.26 15.39
CA LEU A 436 -7.11 12.13 16.26
C LEU A 436 -6.49 10.75 16.08
N VAL A 437 -5.17 10.71 16.05
CA VAL A 437 -4.40 9.48 16.24
C VAL A 437 -3.68 9.64 17.57
N GLN A 438 -3.49 8.56 18.32
CA GLN A 438 -2.68 8.56 19.52
C GLN A 438 -1.83 7.29 19.57
N ILE A 439 -0.52 7.48 19.65
CA ILE A 439 0.44 6.39 19.81
C ILE A 439 0.44 5.95 21.28
N VAL A 440 0.26 4.65 21.53
CA VAL A 440 0.18 4.02 22.84
C VAL A 440 1.22 2.90 22.90
N GLU A 441 2.29 3.12 23.69
CA GLU A 441 3.41 2.18 23.80
C GLU A 441 3.89 2.05 25.26
N PRO A 442 3.97 0.82 25.81
CA PRO A 442 3.51 -0.44 25.22
C PRO A 442 2.00 -0.47 24.98
N TYR A 443 1.58 -1.12 23.89
CA TYR A 443 0.17 -1.28 23.51
C TYR A 443 -0.48 -2.37 24.37
N ASN A 444 -1.08 -1.96 25.49
CA ASN A 444 -1.72 -2.85 26.46
C ASN A 444 -2.90 -2.16 27.16
N LEU A 445 -3.69 -2.93 27.91
CA LEU A 445 -4.91 -2.45 28.57
C LEU A 445 -4.64 -1.24 29.49
N GLN A 446 -3.58 -1.28 30.30
CA GLN A 446 -3.28 -0.22 31.26
C GLN A 446 -3.04 1.12 30.56
N ASN A 447 -2.20 1.12 29.53
CA ASN A 447 -1.84 2.33 28.80
C ASN A 447 -2.99 2.82 27.91
N LEU A 448 -3.77 1.91 27.33
CA LEU A 448 -5.00 2.26 26.60
C LEU A 448 -6.02 2.93 27.52
N LEU A 449 -6.21 2.41 28.74
CA LEU A 449 -7.09 3.00 29.74
C LEU A 449 -6.63 4.41 30.14
N GLN A 450 -5.34 4.56 30.44
CA GLN A 450 -4.76 5.85 30.78
C GLN A 450 -4.93 6.86 29.63
N THR A 451 -4.64 6.43 28.40
CA THR A 451 -4.77 7.27 27.19
C THR A 451 -6.20 7.71 26.96
N TYR A 452 -7.16 6.79 27.05
CA TYR A 452 -8.58 7.10 26.95
C TYR A 452 -8.98 8.15 28.01
N GLN A 453 -8.59 7.95 29.26
CA GLN A 453 -8.90 8.88 30.36
C GLN A 453 -8.29 10.27 30.13
N GLN A 454 -7.07 10.34 29.61
CA GLN A 454 -6.41 11.60 29.26
C GLN A 454 -7.17 12.34 28.16
N ILE A 455 -7.55 11.66 27.07
CA ILE A 455 -8.34 12.26 25.99
C ILE A 455 -9.70 12.71 26.51
N LYS A 456 -10.39 11.85 27.26
CA LYS A 456 -11.67 12.19 27.88
C LYS A 456 -11.58 13.44 28.74
N ALA A 457 -10.57 13.53 29.61
CA ALA A 457 -10.37 14.69 30.47
C ALA A 457 -10.00 15.95 29.68
N ALA A 458 -9.13 15.82 28.67
CA ALA A 458 -8.68 16.95 27.85
C ALA A 458 -9.81 17.59 27.03
N TYR A 459 -10.75 16.80 26.52
CA TYR A 459 -11.87 17.28 25.70
C TYR A 459 -13.22 17.30 26.43
N GLY A 460 -13.28 16.91 27.71
CA GLY A 460 -14.53 16.88 28.47
C GLY A 460 -15.59 15.90 27.89
N LEU A 461 -15.16 14.73 27.42
CA LEU A 461 -16.05 13.76 26.77
C LEU A 461 -16.96 13.05 27.79
N LEU A 462 -18.20 12.78 27.38
CA LEU A 462 -19.17 11.99 28.15
C LEU A 462 -19.09 10.51 27.73
N ASP A 463 -19.11 9.60 28.71
CA ASP A 463 -18.97 8.15 28.47
C ASP A 463 -20.07 7.59 27.57
N ASP A 464 -21.32 8.01 27.78
CA ASP A 464 -22.47 7.56 26.98
C ASP A 464 -22.33 7.88 25.49
N ASN A 465 -21.48 8.87 25.16
CA ASN A 465 -21.20 9.33 23.81
C ASN A 465 -19.90 8.74 23.23
N CYS A 466 -19.24 7.82 23.95
CA CYS A 466 -18.02 7.16 23.52
C CYS A 466 -18.29 5.70 23.11
N ARG A 467 -17.60 5.22 22.07
CA ARG A 467 -17.61 3.80 21.67
C ARG A 467 -16.18 3.32 21.45
N ILE A 468 -15.92 2.06 21.74
CA ILE A 468 -14.64 1.39 21.44
C ILE A 468 -14.93 0.32 20.40
N VAL A 469 -14.21 0.32 19.29
CA VAL A 469 -14.41 -0.61 18.16
C VAL A 469 -13.08 -1.13 17.63
N THR A 470 -13.08 -2.29 16.99
CA THR A 470 -11.87 -2.86 16.38
C THR A 470 -12.21 -3.83 15.24
N ASN A 471 -11.33 -3.92 14.26
CA ASN A 471 -11.25 -5.01 13.28
C ASN A 471 -9.98 -5.88 13.51
N ASP A 472 -9.07 -5.45 14.38
CA ASP A 472 -7.80 -6.12 14.64
C ASP A 472 -7.99 -7.24 15.66
N GLU A 473 -7.69 -8.49 15.26
CA GLU A 473 -7.80 -9.70 16.09
C GLU A 473 -7.21 -9.53 17.48
N TYR A 474 -5.99 -9.01 17.53
CA TYR A 474 -5.21 -8.85 18.75
C TYR A 474 -5.76 -7.77 19.68
N SER A 475 -6.66 -6.93 19.16
CA SER A 475 -7.34 -5.87 19.91
C SER A 475 -8.77 -6.26 20.31
N VAL A 476 -9.32 -7.40 19.85
CA VAL A 476 -10.71 -7.80 20.16
C VAL A 476 -10.93 -8.01 21.66
N LEU A 477 -10.07 -8.79 22.32
CA LEU A 477 -10.15 -8.99 23.78
C LEU A 477 -9.82 -7.72 24.55
N LEU A 478 -8.80 -6.95 24.12
CA LEU A 478 -8.43 -5.68 24.73
C LEU A 478 -9.58 -4.65 24.67
N ALA A 479 -10.30 -4.58 23.54
CA ALA A 479 -11.47 -3.72 23.40
C ALA A 479 -12.56 -4.08 24.41
N ALA A 480 -12.86 -5.37 24.58
CA ALA A 480 -13.84 -5.85 25.55
C ALA A 480 -13.43 -5.53 26.99
N GLN A 481 -12.15 -5.72 27.34
CA GLN A 481 -11.61 -5.39 28.67
C GLN A 481 -11.67 -3.88 28.93
N LEU A 482 -11.36 -3.07 27.93
CA LEU A 482 -11.41 -1.62 28.04
C LEU A 482 -12.86 -1.13 28.21
N ARG A 483 -13.82 -1.69 27.47
CA ARG A 483 -15.26 -1.42 27.65
C ARG A 483 -15.73 -1.78 29.06
N GLU A 484 -15.32 -2.93 29.60
CA GLU A 484 -15.69 -3.36 30.95
C GLU A 484 -15.09 -2.42 32.01
N ALA A 485 -13.79 -2.12 31.94
CA ALA A 485 -13.10 -1.25 32.88
C ALA A 485 -13.65 0.19 32.91
N LEU A 486 -14.16 0.67 31.78
CA LEU A 486 -14.76 2.00 31.63
C LEU A 486 -16.28 2.01 31.77
N ASN A 487 -16.91 0.86 31.96
CA ASN A 487 -18.37 0.69 31.96
C ASN A 487 -19.05 1.25 30.68
N LEU A 488 -18.42 1.05 29.51
CA LEU A 488 -18.97 1.44 28.21
C LEU A 488 -19.82 0.33 27.58
N ALA A 489 -20.71 0.69 26.66
CA ALA A 489 -21.51 -0.27 25.91
C ALA A 489 -20.66 -1.16 24.97
N GLY A 490 -21.12 -2.39 24.74
CA GLY A 490 -20.52 -3.37 23.83
C GLY A 490 -20.12 -4.68 24.53
N ASP A 491 -19.45 -5.56 23.78
CA ASP A 491 -19.14 -6.93 24.22
C ASP A 491 -18.23 -6.96 25.46
N ARG A 492 -18.35 -8.03 26.25
CA ARG A 492 -17.63 -8.25 27.51
C ARG A 492 -16.56 -9.33 27.39
N PRO A 493 -15.47 -9.28 28.20
CA PRO A 493 -14.37 -10.24 28.10
C PRO A 493 -14.78 -11.70 28.26
N THR A 494 -15.76 -11.98 29.13
CA THR A 494 -16.28 -13.34 29.39
C THR A 494 -16.81 -14.01 28.13
N MET A 495 -17.56 -13.27 27.30
CA MET A 495 -18.05 -13.72 26.00
C MET A 495 -16.92 -13.75 24.97
N ILE A 496 -16.13 -12.68 24.89
CA ILE A 496 -15.14 -12.50 23.82
C ILE A 496 -13.98 -13.51 23.87
N ARG A 497 -13.67 -14.05 25.05
CA ARG A 497 -12.57 -15.01 25.21
C ARG A 497 -12.70 -16.24 24.32
N GLN A 498 -13.92 -16.75 24.09
CA GLN A 498 -14.14 -17.91 23.21
C GLN A 498 -13.86 -17.65 21.72
N PHE A 499 -13.63 -16.40 21.32
CA PHE A 499 -13.30 -16.02 19.95
C PHE A 499 -11.81 -15.67 19.77
N THR A 500 -11.02 -15.69 20.86
CA THR A 500 -9.60 -15.31 20.86
C THR A 500 -8.70 -16.39 21.46
N ASP A 501 -9.27 -17.27 22.29
CA ASP A 501 -8.62 -18.41 22.94
C ASP A 501 -9.27 -19.71 22.44
N LYS A 502 -8.50 -20.50 21.68
CA LYS A 502 -9.00 -21.74 21.04
C LYS A 502 -9.34 -22.83 22.06
N SER A 503 -8.67 -22.85 23.20
CA SER A 503 -8.99 -23.81 24.27
C SER A 503 -10.33 -23.45 24.92
N TYR A 504 -10.55 -22.16 25.14
CA TYR A 504 -11.81 -21.64 25.66
C TYR A 504 -12.98 -21.88 24.70
N LEU A 505 -12.79 -21.69 23.38
CA LEU A 505 -13.78 -22.04 22.36
C LEU A 505 -14.25 -23.50 22.49
N LYS A 506 -13.29 -24.43 22.57
CA LYS A 506 -13.58 -25.86 22.66
C LYS A 506 -14.27 -26.21 23.97
N SER A 507 -13.90 -25.55 25.07
CA SER A 507 -14.61 -25.70 26.35
C SER A 507 -16.06 -25.23 26.25
N ALA A 508 -16.30 -24.07 25.62
CA ALA A 508 -17.64 -23.51 25.43
C ALA A 508 -18.55 -24.37 24.53
N LEU A 509 -17.97 -25.32 23.77
CA LEU A 509 -18.68 -26.25 22.90
C LEU A 509 -18.73 -27.68 23.44
N LYS A 510 -18.15 -27.95 24.63
CA LYS A 510 -17.95 -29.32 25.17
C LYS A 510 -19.24 -30.16 25.28
N ASN A 511 -20.38 -29.51 25.53
CA ASN A 511 -21.68 -30.16 25.67
C ASN A 511 -22.57 -30.02 24.42
N SER A 512 -21.99 -29.57 23.30
CA SER A 512 -22.70 -29.41 22.03
C SER A 512 -22.49 -30.60 21.10
N SER A 513 -23.29 -30.67 20.02
CA SER A 513 -23.06 -31.60 18.91
C SER A 513 -22.04 -31.09 17.90
N ILE A 514 -21.45 -29.91 18.10
CA ILE A 514 -20.48 -29.32 17.18
C ILE A 514 -19.15 -30.04 17.33
N ARG A 515 -18.74 -30.74 16.27
CA ARG A 515 -17.46 -31.44 16.25
C ARG A 515 -16.30 -30.45 16.11
N VAL A 516 -15.34 -30.55 17.02
CA VAL A 516 -14.02 -29.88 16.97
C VAL A 516 -12.92 -30.95 16.90
N PRO A 517 -11.70 -30.61 16.43
CA PRO A 517 -10.58 -31.55 16.45
C PRO A 517 -10.28 -32.06 17.85
N LYS A 518 -9.99 -33.36 17.97
CA LYS A 518 -9.32 -33.91 19.16
C LYS A 518 -8.05 -33.12 19.42
N HIS A 519 -7.81 -32.80 20.68
CA HIS A 519 -6.70 -31.96 21.06
C HIS A 519 -6.18 -32.24 22.47
N LEU A 520 -4.93 -31.84 22.71
CA LEU A 520 -4.27 -31.83 24.00
C LEU A 520 -3.51 -30.51 24.16
N ILE A 521 -3.58 -29.90 25.34
CA ILE A 521 -2.70 -28.78 25.69
C ILE A 521 -1.30 -29.33 25.97
N PHE A 522 -0.27 -28.69 25.40
CA PHE A 522 1.11 -29.09 25.63
C PHE A 522 1.50 -28.82 27.09
N ASN A 523 1.64 -29.90 27.87
CA ASN A 523 1.99 -29.82 29.28
C ASN A 523 3.51 -29.95 29.43
N GLN A 524 4.19 -28.81 29.44
CA GLN A 524 5.65 -28.71 29.59
C GLN A 524 6.16 -29.45 30.84
N SER A 525 5.46 -29.29 31.97
CA SER A 525 5.86 -29.92 33.24
C SER A 525 5.76 -31.44 33.15
N GLN A 526 4.65 -31.98 32.63
CA GLN A 526 4.49 -33.43 32.46
C GLN A 526 5.53 -33.99 31.48
N TYR A 527 5.79 -33.28 30.37
CA TYR A 527 6.81 -33.68 29.42
C TYR A 527 8.21 -33.76 30.04
N ARG A 528 8.60 -32.79 30.88
CA ARG A 528 9.89 -32.82 31.61
C ARG A 528 10.05 -34.06 32.50
N HIS A 529 8.96 -34.55 33.09
CA HIS A 529 9.01 -35.70 34.01
C HIS A 529 8.90 -37.04 33.29
N GLU A 530 8.04 -37.15 32.27
CA GLU A 530 7.69 -38.43 31.63
C GLU A 530 8.42 -38.67 30.30
N GLY A 531 8.95 -37.62 29.67
CA GLY A 531 9.72 -37.71 28.43
C GLY A 531 9.02 -38.50 27.33
N ILE A 532 9.56 -39.68 27.00
CA ILE A 532 9.04 -40.55 25.93
C ILE A 532 7.63 -41.05 26.24
N SER A 533 7.30 -41.33 27.51
CA SER A 533 5.95 -41.81 27.87
C SER A 533 4.87 -40.76 27.60
N TYR A 534 5.18 -39.47 27.80
CA TYR A 534 4.30 -38.37 27.41
C TYR A 534 4.08 -38.34 25.89
N LEU A 535 5.13 -38.51 25.09
CA LEU A 535 5.02 -38.53 23.62
C LEU A 535 4.15 -39.70 23.14
N GLN A 536 4.32 -40.88 23.74
CA GLN A 536 3.50 -42.06 23.44
C GLN A 536 2.03 -41.82 23.80
N PHE A 537 1.76 -41.14 24.92
CA PHE A 537 0.40 -40.71 25.28
C PHE A 537 -0.19 -39.77 24.23
N VAL A 538 0.54 -38.72 23.81
CA VAL A 538 0.07 -37.79 22.77
C VAL A 538 -0.28 -38.52 21.47
N ILE A 539 0.60 -39.41 20.98
CA ILE A 539 0.37 -40.20 19.75
C ILE A 539 -0.81 -41.15 19.90
N LYS A 540 -0.98 -41.77 21.07
CA LYS A 540 -2.12 -42.65 21.33
C LYS A 540 -3.45 -41.90 21.23
N GLU A 541 -3.50 -40.67 21.72
CA GLU A 541 -4.73 -39.86 21.72
C GLU A 541 -5.03 -39.19 20.37
N LEU A 542 -4.00 -38.70 19.67
CA LEU A 542 -4.15 -37.86 18.46
C LEU A 542 -3.78 -38.55 17.15
N GLY A 543 -3.06 -39.68 17.20
CA GLY A 543 -2.49 -40.35 16.03
C GLY A 543 -1.08 -39.86 15.69
N ASN A 544 -0.57 -40.30 14.53
CA ASN A 544 0.81 -40.02 14.09
C ASN A 544 0.98 -38.68 13.36
N ASP A 545 -0.10 -38.17 12.74
CA ASP A 545 -0.13 -36.87 12.08
C ASP A 545 -0.71 -35.84 13.06
N ILE A 546 0.14 -35.01 13.65
CA ILE A 546 -0.21 -34.01 14.65
C ILE A 546 -0.06 -32.62 14.06
N PHE A 547 -1.05 -31.76 14.29
CA PHE A 547 -0.98 -30.34 13.99
C PHE A 547 -0.80 -29.52 15.27
N VAL A 548 0.32 -28.82 15.37
CA VAL A 548 0.64 -27.97 16.52
C VAL A 548 0.32 -26.52 16.20
N LYS A 549 -0.33 -25.83 17.14
CA LYS A 549 -0.62 -24.39 17.02
C LYS A 549 -0.68 -23.70 18.38
N PRO A 550 -0.41 -22.38 18.46
CA PRO A 550 -0.68 -21.60 19.66
C PRO A 550 -2.17 -21.57 20.01
N VAL A 551 -2.46 -21.58 21.32
CA VAL A 551 -3.83 -21.45 21.84
C VAL A 551 -4.40 -20.06 21.51
N ILE A 552 -3.58 -19.02 21.66
CA ILE A 552 -3.89 -17.63 21.31
C ILE A 552 -3.05 -17.20 20.11
N GLY A 553 -3.68 -16.56 19.12
CA GLY A 553 -3.00 -16.02 17.94
C GLY A 553 -3.75 -16.28 16.64
N ALA A 554 -3.26 -15.68 15.55
CA ALA A 554 -3.83 -15.76 14.21
C ALA A 554 -2.75 -15.91 13.13
N GLY A 555 -3.17 -16.07 11.87
CA GLY A 555 -2.24 -16.03 10.72
C GLY A 555 -1.33 -17.25 10.58
N SER A 556 -1.73 -18.39 11.16
CA SER A 556 -0.92 -19.62 11.22
C SER A 556 0.50 -19.40 11.76
N GLU A 557 0.67 -18.43 12.66
CA GLU A 557 1.94 -18.17 13.32
C GLU A 557 2.31 -19.33 14.24
N LYS A 558 3.60 -19.72 14.20
CA LYS A 558 4.16 -20.80 15.04
C LYS A 558 3.40 -22.14 14.91
N THR A 559 2.74 -22.39 13.79
CA THR A 559 2.08 -23.68 13.51
C THR A 559 3.02 -24.68 12.87
N ARG A 560 2.83 -25.98 13.13
CA ARG A 560 3.69 -27.02 12.54
C ARG A 560 2.94 -28.35 12.35
N ARG A 561 3.19 -29.00 11.21
CA ARG A 561 2.86 -30.42 10.99
C ARG A 561 3.96 -31.31 11.56
N ILE A 562 3.57 -32.32 12.30
CA ILE A 562 4.45 -33.30 12.93
C ILE A 562 3.98 -34.69 12.49
N HIS A 563 4.87 -35.43 11.84
CA HIS A 563 4.56 -36.73 11.23
C HIS A 563 5.21 -37.91 11.95
N THR A 564 6.20 -37.65 12.80
CA THR A 564 6.96 -38.67 13.51
C THR A 564 7.13 -38.34 14.98
N ILE A 565 7.34 -39.38 15.80
CA ILE A 565 7.63 -39.20 17.23
C ILE A 565 8.94 -38.42 17.47
N ASP A 566 9.92 -38.56 16.56
CA ASP A 566 11.19 -37.84 16.66
C ASP A 566 11.01 -36.35 16.36
N GLU A 567 10.18 -36.00 15.37
CA GLU A 567 9.77 -34.62 15.13
C GLU A 567 9.00 -34.03 16.32
N LEU A 568 8.08 -34.81 16.92
CA LEU A 568 7.35 -34.39 18.12
C LEU A 568 8.30 -34.14 19.28
N LYS A 569 9.25 -35.05 19.50
CA LYS A 569 10.29 -34.91 20.53
C LYS A 569 11.13 -33.66 20.30
N ALA A 570 11.59 -33.43 19.07
CA ALA A 570 12.40 -32.27 18.73
C ALA A 570 11.62 -30.96 18.95
N TRP A 571 10.34 -30.94 18.56
CA TRP A 571 9.47 -29.79 18.78
C TRP A 571 9.25 -29.53 20.27
N CYS A 572 8.90 -30.55 21.05
CA CYS A 572 8.69 -30.41 22.50
C CYS A 572 9.96 -29.92 23.20
N ASN A 573 11.13 -30.48 22.87
CA ASN A 573 12.41 -30.01 23.41
C ASN A 573 12.68 -28.53 23.10
N SER A 574 12.28 -28.06 21.92
CA SER A 574 12.50 -26.68 21.49
C SER A 574 11.52 -25.68 22.14
N ASN A 575 10.39 -26.17 22.66
CA ASN A 575 9.30 -25.33 23.19
C ASN A 575 8.96 -25.60 24.66
N VAL A 576 9.69 -26.51 25.33
CA VAL A 576 9.43 -26.86 26.74
C VAL A 576 9.63 -25.68 27.70
N ASP A 577 10.47 -24.71 27.30
CA ASP A 577 10.75 -23.48 28.04
C ASP A 577 10.07 -22.25 27.41
N SER A 578 9.13 -22.45 26.47
CA SER A 578 8.39 -21.35 25.86
C SER A 578 7.36 -20.75 26.82
N ASP A 579 7.18 -19.43 26.78
CA ASP A 579 6.08 -18.76 27.47
C ASP A 579 4.74 -18.89 26.72
N ASP A 580 4.77 -19.30 25.45
CA ASP A 580 3.56 -19.53 24.66
C ASP A 580 2.87 -20.85 25.07
N GLU A 581 1.53 -20.80 25.16
CA GLU A 581 0.73 -22.01 25.31
C GLU A 581 0.38 -22.60 23.93
N PHE A 582 0.69 -23.89 23.76
CA PHE A 582 0.44 -24.62 22.53
C PHE A 582 -0.57 -25.74 22.73
N GLU A 583 -1.28 -26.08 21.66
CA GLU A 583 -2.12 -27.25 21.58
C GLU A 583 -1.68 -28.18 20.44
N PHE A 584 -1.68 -29.48 20.75
CA PHE A 584 -1.59 -30.56 19.77
C PHE A 584 -2.98 -30.92 19.31
N ASN A 585 -3.21 -30.96 18.01
CA ASN A 585 -4.48 -31.34 17.41
C ASN A 585 -4.28 -32.58 16.53
N GLU A 586 -5.32 -33.42 16.44
CA GLU A 586 -5.38 -34.39 15.35
C GLU A 586 -5.32 -33.67 14.00
N PHE A 587 -4.66 -34.28 13.02
CA PHE A 587 -4.62 -33.73 11.68
C PHE A 587 -5.91 -34.05 10.92
N ILE A 588 -6.59 -33.00 10.42
CA ILE A 588 -7.82 -33.14 9.64
C ILE A 588 -7.51 -33.08 8.15
N ARG A 589 -7.92 -34.12 7.41
CA ARG A 589 -7.90 -34.14 5.94
C ARG A 589 -9.27 -33.73 5.41
N GLY A 590 -9.34 -32.61 4.68
CA GLY A 590 -10.58 -32.10 4.10
C GLY A 590 -10.39 -30.75 3.41
N GLU A 591 -11.46 -30.27 2.78
CA GLU A 591 -11.53 -28.92 2.22
C GLU A 591 -11.74 -27.91 3.36
N LEU A 592 -10.99 -26.82 3.37
CA LEU A 592 -11.14 -25.73 4.34
C LEU A 592 -12.06 -24.65 3.77
N TYR A 593 -13.06 -24.26 4.55
CA TYR A 593 -14.00 -23.19 4.24
C TYR A 593 -13.91 -22.10 5.31
N ASN A 594 -14.07 -20.85 4.88
CA ASN A 594 -14.22 -19.68 5.75
C ASN A 594 -15.59 -19.04 5.45
N THR A 595 -16.41 -18.85 6.48
CA THR A 595 -17.71 -18.18 6.38
C THR A 595 -17.69 -16.85 7.13
N SER A 596 -18.52 -15.91 6.71
CA SER A 596 -18.75 -14.63 7.37
C SER A 596 -20.25 -14.46 7.63
N VAL A 597 -20.62 -14.32 8.91
CA VAL A 597 -22.00 -14.06 9.36
C VAL A 597 -22.08 -12.63 9.88
N VAL A 598 -22.94 -11.80 9.28
CA VAL A 598 -23.22 -10.44 9.79
C VAL A 598 -24.39 -10.52 10.75
N MET A 599 -24.14 -10.11 12.00
CA MET A 599 -25.13 -10.04 13.07
C MET A 599 -25.58 -8.60 13.27
N LYS A 600 -26.88 -8.38 13.32
CA LYS A 600 -27.50 -7.08 13.58
C LYS A 600 -28.64 -7.26 14.58
N ASN A 601 -28.50 -6.66 15.77
CA ASN A 601 -29.42 -6.84 16.90
C ASN A 601 -29.69 -8.32 17.23
N GLY A 602 -28.68 -9.17 17.10
CA GLY A 602 -28.75 -10.60 17.37
C GLY A 602 -29.37 -11.44 16.25
N LEU A 603 -29.77 -10.84 15.13
CA LEU A 603 -30.30 -11.53 13.97
C LEU A 603 -29.24 -11.62 12.85
N PRO A 604 -29.04 -12.78 12.22
CA PRO A 604 -28.19 -12.89 11.05
C PRO A 604 -28.86 -12.19 9.87
N CYS A 605 -28.16 -11.23 9.26
CA CYS A 605 -28.69 -10.40 8.17
C CYS A 605 -27.92 -10.50 6.86
N TYR A 606 -26.72 -11.10 6.88
CA TYR A 606 -25.96 -11.46 5.68
C TYR A 606 -25.07 -12.67 5.98
N PHE A 607 -24.87 -13.52 4.97
CA PHE A 607 -24.02 -14.70 5.03
C PHE A 607 -23.21 -14.80 3.73
N ALA A 608 -21.92 -15.07 3.87
CA ALA A 608 -21.04 -15.37 2.75
C ALA A 608 -20.08 -16.50 3.10
N ALA A 609 -19.61 -17.22 2.10
CA ALA A 609 -18.68 -18.33 2.27
C ALA A 609 -17.63 -18.33 1.16
N CYS A 610 -16.44 -18.82 1.49
CA CYS A 610 -15.36 -19.05 0.55
C CYS A 610 -14.61 -20.34 0.88
N LYS A 611 -13.99 -20.92 -0.15
CA LYS A 611 -13.21 -22.16 -0.07
C LYS A 611 -11.74 -21.84 -0.25
N HIS A 612 -10.89 -22.39 0.62
CA HIS A 612 -9.45 -22.27 0.49
C HIS A 612 -8.90 -23.14 -0.66
N TYR A 613 -7.87 -22.67 -1.35
CA TYR A 613 -7.14 -23.46 -2.34
C TYR A 613 -6.43 -24.65 -1.68
N ARG A 614 -5.83 -24.40 -0.52
CA ARG A 614 -5.07 -25.34 0.31
C ARG A 614 -5.08 -24.86 1.76
N PRO A 615 -4.70 -25.71 2.73
CA PRO A 615 -4.55 -25.29 4.12
C PRO A 615 -3.57 -24.13 4.28
N ASN A 616 -3.86 -23.24 5.23
CA ASN A 616 -3.13 -22.00 5.46
C ASN A 616 -1.65 -22.19 5.82
N ASP A 617 -1.30 -23.30 6.47
CA ASP A 617 0.06 -23.59 6.91
C ASP A 617 0.99 -24.02 5.76
N ASP A 618 0.47 -24.38 4.58
CA ASP A 618 1.30 -24.60 3.39
C ASP A 618 2.08 -23.33 2.98
N PHE A 619 1.61 -22.15 3.40
CA PHE A 619 2.23 -20.86 3.08
C PHE A 619 3.66 -20.72 3.60
N ILE A 620 3.91 -21.14 4.84
CA ILE A 620 5.26 -21.10 5.44
C ILE A 620 6.22 -22.11 4.80
N TYR A 621 5.70 -23.04 3.99
CA TYR A 621 6.48 -23.96 3.17
C TYR A 621 6.71 -23.44 1.73
N GLY A 622 6.43 -22.16 1.48
CA GLY A 622 6.72 -21.50 0.20
C GLY A 622 5.62 -21.66 -0.85
N HIS A 623 4.42 -22.12 -0.46
CA HIS A 623 3.30 -22.28 -1.37
C HIS A 623 2.33 -21.11 -1.34
N ALA A 624 1.81 -20.71 -2.51
CA ALA A 624 0.71 -19.77 -2.56
C ALA A 624 -0.57 -20.37 -1.99
N ILE A 625 -1.34 -19.54 -1.30
CA ILE A 625 -2.67 -19.89 -0.77
C ILE A 625 -3.68 -18.87 -1.26
N GLY A 626 -4.95 -19.23 -1.25
CA GLY A 626 -6.00 -18.35 -1.72
C GLY A 626 -7.38 -18.81 -1.29
N ASN A 627 -8.37 -17.98 -1.58
CA ASN A 627 -9.78 -18.31 -1.39
C ASN A 627 -10.57 -17.99 -2.67
N ILE A 628 -11.59 -18.79 -2.94
CA ILE A 628 -12.59 -18.53 -3.99
C ILE A 628 -13.98 -18.51 -3.36
N VAL A 629 -14.87 -17.62 -3.82
CA VAL A 629 -16.25 -17.55 -3.32
C VAL A 629 -16.97 -18.89 -3.49
N VAL A 630 -17.77 -19.28 -2.50
CA VAL A 630 -18.78 -20.33 -2.65
C VAL A 630 -20.06 -19.64 -3.13
N ARG A 631 -20.55 -20.06 -4.30
CA ARG A 631 -21.75 -19.50 -4.91
C ARG A 631 -23.00 -19.86 -4.11
N GLU A 632 -24.01 -18.99 -4.11
CA GLU A 632 -25.29 -19.26 -3.44
C GLU A 632 -26.01 -20.49 -4.02
N GLU A 633 -25.76 -20.79 -5.29
CA GLU A 633 -26.32 -21.95 -5.99
C GLU A 633 -25.59 -23.27 -5.66
N ASP A 634 -24.44 -23.21 -4.98
CA ASP A 634 -23.71 -24.41 -4.58
C ASP A 634 -24.47 -25.12 -3.45
N PRO A 635 -24.74 -26.44 -3.54
CA PRO A 635 -25.43 -27.18 -2.49
C PRO A 635 -24.75 -27.10 -1.11
N LYS A 636 -23.43 -26.86 -1.06
CA LYS A 636 -22.69 -26.69 0.20
C LYS A 636 -22.99 -25.34 0.86
N PHE A 637 -23.43 -24.31 0.14
CA PHE A 637 -23.62 -22.97 0.69
C PHE A 637 -24.60 -22.97 1.87
N GLU A 638 -25.78 -23.56 1.69
CA GLU A 638 -26.80 -23.64 2.74
C GLU A 638 -26.34 -24.48 3.93
N LYS A 639 -25.57 -25.53 3.67
CA LYS A 639 -25.00 -26.38 4.69
C LYS A 639 -23.98 -25.64 5.56
N LEU A 640 -23.10 -24.87 4.94
CA LEU A 640 -22.14 -24.00 5.64
C LEU A 640 -22.88 -22.93 6.46
N ARG A 641 -23.98 -22.39 5.92
CA ARG A 641 -24.84 -21.41 6.61
C ARG A 641 -25.48 -22.01 7.86
N GLN A 642 -26.11 -23.18 7.72
CA GLN A 642 -26.74 -23.87 8.83
C GLN A 642 -25.74 -24.23 9.92
N PHE A 643 -24.59 -24.82 9.54
CA PHE A 643 -23.56 -25.19 10.51
C PHE A 643 -22.95 -23.96 11.22
N SER A 644 -22.83 -22.83 10.52
CA SER A 644 -22.42 -21.56 11.14
C SER A 644 -23.44 -21.09 12.19
N SER A 645 -24.73 -21.17 11.86
CA SER A 645 -25.80 -20.84 12.81
C SER A 645 -25.80 -21.78 14.03
N ASP A 646 -25.71 -23.08 13.80
CA ASP A 646 -25.71 -24.10 14.87
C ASP A 646 -24.49 -23.94 15.78
N THR A 647 -23.32 -23.60 15.22
CA THR A 647 -22.11 -23.30 15.96
C THR A 647 -22.34 -22.14 16.92
N LEU A 648 -22.86 -21.01 16.42
CA LEU A 648 -23.08 -19.82 17.24
C LEU A 648 -24.11 -20.08 18.34
N GLN A 649 -25.20 -20.78 18.03
CA GLN A 649 -26.25 -21.12 19.00
C GLN A 649 -25.78 -22.11 20.08
N SER A 650 -24.71 -22.87 19.82
CA SER A 650 -24.16 -23.86 20.75
C SER A 650 -23.13 -23.30 21.73
N LEU A 651 -22.71 -22.04 21.59
CA LEU A 651 -21.70 -21.42 22.46
C LEU A 651 -22.27 -21.12 23.86
N GLU A 652 -21.61 -21.62 24.90
CA GLU A 652 -22.04 -21.46 26.30
C GLU A 652 -22.19 -19.99 26.74
N HIS A 653 -21.32 -19.10 26.28
CA HIS A 653 -21.27 -17.70 26.76
C HIS A 653 -21.90 -16.69 25.79
N ASP A 654 -22.82 -17.16 24.94
CA ASP A 654 -23.49 -16.36 23.91
C ASP A 654 -22.47 -15.74 22.92
N TYR A 655 -22.89 -14.89 21.97
CA TYR A 655 -22.02 -14.32 20.94
C TYR A 655 -22.37 -12.85 20.61
N PRO A 656 -21.43 -12.07 20.03
CA PRO A 656 -21.66 -10.69 19.64
C PRO A 656 -22.94 -10.50 18.82
N LYS A 657 -23.80 -9.60 19.26
CA LYS A 657 -25.11 -9.33 18.64
C LYS A 657 -25.03 -8.34 17.48
N ASN A 658 -23.94 -7.59 17.40
CA ASN A 658 -23.70 -6.58 16.38
C ASN A 658 -22.27 -6.73 15.86
N GLY A 659 -22.12 -6.97 14.56
CA GLY A 659 -20.82 -7.10 13.91
C GLY A 659 -20.77 -8.27 12.93
N VAL A 660 -19.57 -8.82 12.78
CA VAL A 660 -19.24 -9.88 11.83
C VAL A 660 -18.53 -10.97 12.60
N LEU A 661 -18.95 -12.21 12.39
CA LEU A 661 -18.36 -13.41 12.96
C LEU A 661 -17.83 -14.23 11.80
N ASN A 662 -16.53 -14.54 11.80
CA ASN A 662 -15.98 -15.51 10.84
C ASN A 662 -15.83 -16.87 11.47
N ILE A 663 -16.05 -17.88 10.65
CA ILE A 663 -16.00 -19.25 11.12
C ILE A 663 -15.30 -20.12 10.09
N ASP A 664 -14.29 -20.85 10.56
CA ASP A 664 -13.50 -21.75 9.73
C ASP A 664 -13.88 -23.21 10.02
N PHE A 665 -14.09 -23.97 8.95
CA PHE A 665 -14.50 -25.37 9.04
C PHE A 665 -13.73 -26.24 8.05
N PHE A 666 -13.43 -27.47 8.45
CA PHE A 666 -13.09 -28.53 7.52
C PHE A 666 -14.34 -29.31 7.11
N LEU A 667 -14.43 -29.64 5.83
CA LEU A 667 -15.39 -30.60 5.30
C LEU A 667 -14.61 -31.74 4.63
N GLN A 668 -14.70 -32.94 5.20
CA GLN A 668 -14.02 -34.11 4.65
C GLN A 668 -14.75 -34.62 3.40
N GLU A 669 -14.00 -35.14 2.43
CA GLU A 669 -14.59 -35.69 1.22
C GLU A 669 -15.53 -36.87 1.55
N GLY A 670 -16.75 -36.84 1.00
CA GLY A 670 -17.78 -37.83 1.28
C GLY A 670 -18.39 -37.77 2.69
N SER A 671 -17.91 -36.90 3.56
CA SER A 671 -18.52 -36.63 4.87
C SER A 671 -19.58 -35.55 4.76
N GLU A 672 -20.70 -35.76 5.46
CA GLU A 672 -21.69 -34.72 5.64
C GLU A 672 -21.45 -33.85 6.89
N GLU A 673 -20.52 -34.20 7.75
CA GLU A 673 -20.30 -33.53 9.03
C GLU A 673 -19.11 -32.56 8.94
N PRO A 674 -19.32 -31.24 9.05
CA PRO A 674 -18.24 -30.26 9.15
C PRO A 674 -17.54 -30.35 10.51
N ILE A 675 -16.26 -29.99 10.56
CA ILE A 675 -15.45 -29.93 11.77
C ILE A 675 -15.03 -28.48 11.99
N LEU A 676 -15.44 -27.89 13.12
CA LEU A 676 -15.12 -26.51 13.48
C LEU A 676 -13.65 -26.36 13.85
N MET A 677 -12.97 -25.40 13.22
CA MET A 677 -11.58 -25.06 13.48
C MET A 677 -11.43 -23.85 14.39
N GLU A 678 -12.08 -22.74 14.04
CA GLU A 678 -12.05 -21.50 14.80
C GLU A 678 -13.29 -20.64 14.52
N VAL A 679 -13.62 -19.79 15.50
CA VAL A 679 -14.62 -18.74 15.39
C VAL A 679 -13.94 -17.43 15.79
N ALA A 680 -14.03 -16.38 14.98
CA ALA A 680 -13.41 -15.08 15.24
C ALA A 680 -14.46 -13.96 15.22
N ALA A 681 -14.44 -13.10 16.25
CA ALA A 681 -15.33 -11.95 16.40
C ALA A 681 -14.79 -10.69 15.71
N ARG A 682 -14.50 -10.81 14.42
CA ARG A 682 -14.02 -9.73 13.53
C ARG A 682 -14.31 -10.06 12.08
N THR A 683 -13.85 -9.22 11.14
CA THR A 683 -13.90 -9.49 9.70
C THR A 683 -12.76 -10.39 9.21
N PRO A 684 -12.92 -11.02 8.02
CA PRO A 684 -12.01 -12.08 7.61
C PRO A 684 -10.61 -11.59 7.20
N GLY A 685 -9.65 -12.52 7.24
CA GLY A 685 -8.26 -12.29 6.87
C GLY A 685 -8.04 -12.03 5.38
N GLY A 686 -6.78 -11.79 4.98
CA GLY A 686 -6.41 -11.63 3.56
C GLY A 686 -7.25 -10.59 2.79
N LEU A 687 -7.64 -10.94 1.55
CA LEU A 687 -8.50 -10.10 0.71
C LEU A 687 -9.98 -10.55 0.72
N VAL A 688 -10.39 -11.41 1.66
CA VAL A 688 -11.75 -12.00 1.69
C VAL A 688 -12.86 -10.93 1.72
N SER A 689 -12.73 -9.90 2.56
CA SER A 689 -13.73 -8.81 2.59
C SER A 689 -13.83 -8.06 1.25
N LYS A 690 -12.70 -7.82 0.58
CA LYS A 690 -12.65 -7.19 -0.75
C LYS A 690 -13.24 -8.12 -1.81
N MET A 691 -13.00 -9.44 -1.70
CA MET A 691 -13.59 -10.47 -2.54
C MET A 691 -15.12 -10.44 -2.48
N PHE A 692 -15.71 -10.42 -1.27
CA PHE A 692 -17.16 -10.29 -1.12
C PHE A 692 -17.72 -8.93 -1.57
N TYR A 693 -16.97 -7.84 -1.39
CA TYR A 693 -17.33 -6.55 -1.96
C TYR A 693 -17.37 -6.58 -3.50
N THR A 694 -16.38 -7.17 -4.15
CA THR A 694 -16.35 -7.33 -5.61
C THR A 694 -17.54 -8.16 -6.09
N TYR A 695 -17.84 -9.26 -5.39
CA TYR A 695 -18.94 -10.16 -5.72
C TYR A 695 -20.33 -9.55 -5.52
N GLN A 696 -20.65 -9.14 -4.30
CA GLN A 696 -22.02 -8.75 -3.92
C GLN A 696 -22.16 -7.30 -3.44
N GLY A 697 -21.06 -6.55 -3.31
CA GLY A 697 -21.07 -5.15 -2.89
C GLY A 697 -21.02 -4.92 -1.38
N VAL A 698 -20.85 -5.96 -0.56
CA VAL A 698 -20.85 -5.84 0.90
C VAL A 698 -19.47 -5.47 1.45
N ARG A 699 -19.40 -4.30 2.11
CA ARG A 699 -18.20 -3.76 2.76
C ARG A 699 -18.05 -4.27 4.19
N LEU A 700 -17.63 -5.52 4.35
CA LEU A 700 -17.63 -6.17 5.67
C LEU A 700 -16.79 -5.43 6.73
N ASN A 701 -15.64 -4.87 6.37
CA ASN A 701 -14.75 -4.16 7.31
C ASN A 701 -15.43 -2.93 7.91
N GLU A 702 -16.08 -2.14 7.07
CA GLU A 702 -16.79 -0.93 7.45
C GLU A 702 -18.07 -1.28 8.22
N LEU A 703 -18.83 -2.25 7.71
CA LEU A 703 -20.07 -2.74 8.32
C LEU A 703 -19.84 -3.28 9.73
N HIS A 704 -18.76 -4.03 9.95
CA HIS A 704 -18.39 -4.55 11.27
C HIS A 704 -18.17 -3.43 12.30
N LEU A 705 -17.50 -2.35 11.89
CA LEU A 705 -17.24 -1.22 12.75
C LEU A 705 -18.51 -0.40 12.99
N GLN A 706 -19.30 -0.10 11.96
CA GLN A 706 -20.58 0.61 12.07
C GLN A 706 -21.52 -0.08 13.07
N LEU A 707 -21.67 -1.40 12.96
CA LEU A 707 -22.50 -2.18 13.88
C LEU A 707 -21.98 -2.12 15.33
N GLN A 708 -20.66 -2.16 15.56
CA GLN A 708 -20.08 -1.96 16.90
C GLN A 708 -20.26 -0.53 17.43
N MET A 709 -20.31 0.49 16.56
CA MET A 709 -20.59 1.88 16.94
C MET A 709 -22.04 2.07 17.40
N GLY A 710 -22.92 1.13 17.06
CA GLY A 710 -24.37 1.20 17.30
C GLY A 710 -25.13 1.84 16.14
N ASP A 711 -24.54 1.89 14.94
CA ASP A 711 -25.24 2.31 13.73
C ASP A 711 -26.24 1.25 13.29
N ASP A 712 -27.20 1.68 12.46
CA ASP A 712 -28.23 0.83 11.87
C ASP A 712 -28.09 0.78 10.33
N PRO A 713 -26.93 0.36 9.77
CA PRO A 713 -26.68 0.44 8.34
C PRO A 713 -27.62 -0.49 7.55
N GLU A 714 -28.03 -0.03 6.37
CA GLU A 714 -28.74 -0.86 5.39
C GLU A 714 -27.72 -1.73 4.62
N ILE A 715 -28.02 -3.02 4.45
CA ILE A 715 -27.19 -3.94 3.68
C ILE A 715 -27.79 -4.06 2.29
N ILE A 716 -27.19 -3.35 1.35
CA ILE A 716 -27.63 -3.32 -0.05
C ILE A 716 -26.70 -4.22 -0.87
N LEU A 717 -27.28 -5.25 -1.50
CA LEU A 717 -26.55 -6.14 -2.41
C LEU A 717 -26.62 -5.62 -3.85
N LYS A 718 -25.57 -5.85 -4.62
CA LYS A 718 -25.58 -5.66 -6.08
C LYS A 718 -26.64 -6.55 -6.72
N ASN A 719 -27.20 -6.08 -7.84
CA ASN A 719 -28.07 -6.91 -8.67
C ASN A 719 -27.31 -8.14 -9.16
N ARG A 720 -27.99 -9.30 -9.24
CA ARG A 720 -27.37 -10.56 -9.70
C ARG A 720 -26.71 -10.44 -11.09
N SER A 721 -27.22 -9.59 -11.97
CA SER A 721 -26.63 -9.33 -13.29
C SER A 721 -25.31 -8.57 -13.25
N GLU A 722 -25.01 -7.89 -12.14
CA GLU A 722 -23.77 -7.13 -11.92
C GLU A 722 -22.71 -7.94 -11.17
N TRP A 723 -23.05 -9.15 -10.71
CA TRP A 723 -22.13 -9.98 -9.94
C TRP A 723 -20.89 -10.34 -10.76
N LYS A 724 -19.73 -10.05 -10.17
CA LYS A 724 -18.44 -10.61 -10.60
C LYS A 724 -17.99 -11.59 -9.52
N TYR A 725 -18.04 -12.88 -9.81
CA TYR A 725 -17.44 -13.86 -8.91
C TYR A 725 -15.99 -13.50 -8.67
N SER A 726 -15.48 -13.78 -7.48
CA SER A 726 -14.16 -13.33 -7.09
C SER A 726 -13.38 -14.40 -6.33
N ALA A 727 -12.07 -14.29 -6.44
CA ALA A 727 -11.11 -15.12 -5.74
C ALA A 727 -9.91 -14.27 -5.35
N TYR A 728 -9.11 -14.70 -4.40
CA TYR A 728 -7.82 -14.06 -4.14
C TYR A 728 -6.71 -15.09 -3.98
N SER A 729 -5.48 -14.69 -4.27
CA SER A 729 -4.25 -15.46 -4.07
C SER A 729 -3.23 -14.61 -3.30
N ILE A 730 -2.49 -15.22 -2.39
CA ILE A 730 -1.32 -14.61 -1.75
C ILE A 730 -0.12 -15.53 -1.90
N HIS A 731 1.02 -14.92 -2.21
CA HIS A 731 2.28 -15.60 -2.45
C HIS A 731 3.28 -15.27 -1.34
N PRO A 732 3.99 -16.27 -0.77
CA PRO A 732 4.95 -16.07 0.29
C PRO A 732 6.24 -15.42 -0.20
N LYS A 733 6.98 -14.78 0.71
CA LYS A 733 8.37 -14.37 0.51
C LYS A 733 9.31 -15.58 0.45
N GLN A 734 10.17 -15.58 -0.57
CA GLN A 734 11.22 -16.56 -0.81
C GLN A 734 12.57 -15.90 -0.50
N GLU A 735 13.49 -16.66 0.11
CA GLU A 735 14.81 -16.16 0.47
C GLU A 735 15.62 -15.72 -0.76
N GLY A 736 16.31 -14.57 -0.67
CA GLY A 736 17.25 -14.08 -1.66
C GLY A 736 16.95 -12.66 -2.16
N VAL A 737 17.70 -12.20 -3.16
CA VAL A 737 17.49 -10.90 -3.80
C VAL A 737 16.50 -11.05 -4.95
N VAL A 738 15.43 -10.26 -4.96
CA VAL A 738 14.42 -10.26 -6.03
C VAL A 738 15.05 -9.78 -7.34
N THR A 739 15.07 -10.61 -8.37
CA THR A 739 15.68 -10.29 -9.67
C THR A 739 14.66 -10.06 -10.79
N GLU A 740 13.49 -10.68 -10.69
CA GLU A 740 12.44 -10.64 -11.70
C GLU A 740 11.08 -10.64 -11.00
N ILE A 741 10.11 -9.87 -11.52
CA ILE A 741 8.72 -9.83 -11.07
C ILE A 741 7.85 -9.78 -12.32
N GLU A 742 6.79 -10.59 -12.38
CA GLU A 742 5.90 -10.70 -13.53
C GLU A 742 4.43 -10.60 -13.08
N LYS A 743 3.65 -9.77 -13.79
CA LYS A 743 2.20 -9.78 -13.66
C LYS A 743 1.66 -10.97 -14.46
N PRO A 744 0.81 -11.84 -13.88
CA PRO A 744 0.27 -12.97 -14.63
C PRO A 744 -0.72 -12.48 -15.71
N ILE A 745 -0.75 -13.21 -16.83
CA ILE A 745 -1.74 -13.03 -17.88
C ILE A 745 -2.87 -14.03 -17.61
N LEU A 746 -4.06 -13.53 -17.27
CA LEU A 746 -5.25 -14.30 -16.93
C LEU A 746 -6.45 -13.75 -17.72
N ASP A 747 -7.47 -14.58 -17.93
CA ASP A 747 -8.71 -14.16 -18.60
C ASP A 747 -9.64 -13.36 -17.67
N SER A 748 -9.45 -13.50 -16.36
CA SER A 748 -10.12 -12.75 -15.30
C SER A 748 -9.49 -11.37 -15.07
N ASP A 749 -10.28 -10.43 -14.58
CA ASP A 749 -9.77 -9.15 -14.09
C ASP A 749 -8.85 -9.38 -12.89
N VAL A 750 -7.67 -8.75 -12.86
CA VAL A 750 -6.67 -8.92 -11.78
C VAL A 750 -6.24 -7.58 -11.20
N GLU A 751 -6.47 -7.40 -9.91
CA GLU A 751 -5.81 -6.38 -9.08
C GLU A 751 -4.61 -7.01 -8.36
N VAL A 752 -3.44 -6.38 -8.40
CA VAL A 752 -2.21 -6.89 -7.77
C VAL A 752 -1.70 -5.90 -6.72
N TYR A 753 -1.36 -6.41 -5.54
CA TYR A 753 -0.81 -5.65 -4.43
C TYR A 753 0.61 -6.16 -4.16
N TRP A 754 1.60 -5.31 -4.47
CA TRP A 754 3.01 -5.63 -4.36
C TRP A 754 3.51 -5.32 -2.94
N GLN A 755 4.09 -6.31 -2.27
CA GLN A 755 4.80 -6.13 -1.00
C GLN A 755 6.31 -6.39 -1.14
N ILE A 756 6.76 -6.48 -2.39
CA ILE A 756 8.15 -6.62 -2.79
C ILE A 756 8.47 -5.69 -3.95
N TYR A 757 9.77 -5.46 -4.18
CA TYR A 757 10.26 -4.73 -5.35
C TYR A 757 11.57 -5.32 -5.88
N LEU A 758 11.92 -4.98 -7.13
CA LEU A 758 13.17 -5.43 -7.75
C LEU A 758 14.40 -5.00 -6.93
N GLY A 759 15.30 -5.94 -6.67
CA GLY A 759 16.52 -5.76 -5.88
C GLY A 759 16.32 -5.78 -4.36
N GLU A 760 15.12 -6.06 -3.85
CA GLU A 760 14.88 -6.29 -2.43
C GLU A 760 15.50 -7.60 -1.95
N THR A 761 16.11 -7.60 -0.76
CA THR A 761 16.58 -8.81 -0.09
C THR A 761 15.49 -9.34 0.83
N LEU A 762 15.02 -10.55 0.56
CA LEU A 762 13.94 -11.20 1.28
C LEU A 762 14.46 -12.34 2.16
N LYS A 763 13.76 -12.56 3.27
CA LYS A 763 13.89 -13.75 4.12
C LYS A 763 12.77 -14.74 3.80
N VAL A 764 12.95 -16.00 4.22
CA VAL A 764 11.89 -17.00 4.15
C VAL A 764 10.70 -16.57 5.03
N SER A 765 9.49 -16.92 4.59
CA SER A 765 8.26 -16.64 5.33
C SER A 765 8.16 -17.48 6.59
N GLU A 766 7.84 -16.84 7.72
CA GLU A 766 7.62 -17.49 9.03
C GLU A 766 6.13 -17.42 9.44
N SER A 767 5.33 -16.64 8.71
CA SER A 767 3.90 -16.42 8.95
C SER A 767 3.17 -16.13 7.63
N MET A 768 1.84 -16.31 7.60
CA MET A 768 0.99 -15.80 6.51
C MET A 768 1.00 -14.28 6.35
N ARG A 769 1.63 -13.55 7.27
CA ARG A 769 1.85 -12.10 7.16
C ARG A 769 3.00 -11.75 6.22
N ASP A 770 3.90 -12.70 5.92
CA ASP A 770 5.07 -12.50 5.06
C ASP A 770 4.68 -12.63 3.58
N VAL A 771 3.70 -11.83 3.18
CA VAL A 771 3.19 -11.79 1.82
C VAL A 771 4.19 -11.06 0.94
N ALA A 772 4.51 -11.65 -0.21
CA ALA A 772 5.27 -11.00 -1.26
C ALA A 772 4.33 -10.30 -2.25
N ILE A 773 3.27 -11.00 -2.65
CA ILE A 773 2.29 -10.55 -3.65
C ILE A 773 0.91 -11.01 -3.19
N ALA A 774 -0.08 -10.11 -3.24
CA ALA A 774 -1.49 -10.46 -3.12
C ALA A 774 -2.21 -10.12 -4.44
N MET A 775 -3.16 -10.94 -4.84
CA MET A 775 -3.96 -10.73 -6.05
C MET A 775 -5.44 -10.93 -5.75
N LEU A 776 -6.28 -10.05 -6.27
CA LEU A 776 -7.73 -10.24 -6.34
C LEU A 776 -8.12 -10.50 -7.80
N LEU A 777 -8.78 -11.62 -8.03
CA LEU A 777 -9.29 -12.03 -9.32
C LEU A 777 -10.80 -11.85 -9.34
N SER A 778 -11.36 -11.43 -10.48
CA SER A 778 -12.81 -11.42 -10.66
C SER A 778 -13.26 -11.68 -12.10
N ASN A 779 -14.40 -12.35 -12.25
CA ASN A 779 -14.98 -12.66 -13.55
C ASN A 779 -16.50 -12.81 -13.45
N HIS A 780 -17.23 -12.50 -14.54
CA HIS A 780 -18.66 -12.81 -14.63
C HIS A 780 -18.92 -14.30 -14.85
N ASP A 781 -17.99 -15.04 -15.46
CA ASP A 781 -18.04 -16.50 -15.55
C ASP A 781 -17.23 -17.16 -14.43
N PHE A 782 -17.91 -17.96 -13.61
CA PHE A 782 -17.26 -18.66 -12.49
C PHE A 782 -16.27 -19.72 -12.96
N SER A 783 -16.50 -20.34 -14.13
CA SER A 783 -15.64 -21.41 -14.63
C SER A 783 -14.27 -20.86 -15.05
N THR A 784 -14.25 -19.74 -15.78
CA THR A 784 -13.03 -18.98 -16.08
C THR A 784 -12.32 -18.55 -14.80
N LEU A 785 -13.04 -17.96 -13.83
CA LEU A 785 -12.45 -17.59 -12.54
C LEU A 785 -11.79 -18.78 -11.84
N GLU A 786 -12.44 -19.94 -11.80
CA GLU A 786 -11.91 -21.12 -11.11
C GLU A 786 -10.62 -21.63 -11.78
N GLN A 787 -10.55 -21.59 -13.11
CA GLN A 787 -9.35 -21.97 -13.87
C GLN A 787 -8.20 -20.99 -13.59
N ASP A 788 -8.45 -19.69 -13.70
CA ASP A 788 -7.46 -18.65 -13.43
C ASP A 788 -7.00 -18.64 -11.97
N TYR A 789 -7.91 -18.90 -11.03
CA TYR A 789 -7.59 -19.03 -9.61
C TYR A 789 -6.62 -20.19 -9.34
N LYS A 790 -6.86 -21.36 -9.97
CA LYS A 790 -5.93 -22.51 -9.87
C LYS A 790 -4.58 -22.17 -10.48
N LEU A 791 -4.56 -21.48 -11.62
CA LEU A 791 -3.34 -21.04 -12.28
C LEU A 791 -2.57 -20.05 -11.39
N ALA A 792 -3.23 -18.99 -10.92
CA ALA A 792 -2.67 -17.98 -10.04
C ALA A 792 -1.98 -18.57 -8.81
N ASN A 793 -2.57 -19.58 -8.16
CA ASN A 793 -1.98 -20.22 -6.97
C ASN A 793 -0.88 -21.26 -7.29
N SER A 794 -0.59 -21.50 -8.57
CA SER A 794 0.48 -22.42 -9.02
C SER A 794 1.67 -21.72 -9.67
N LEU A 795 1.50 -20.45 -10.08
CA LEU A 795 2.54 -19.66 -10.73
C LEU A 795 3.59 -19.16 -9.73
N SER A 796 4.84 -19.09 -10.21
CA SER A 796 5.90 -18.30 -9.59
C SER A 796 5.89 -16.91 -10.23
N LEU A 797 5.41 -15.90 -9.51
CA LEU A 797 5.25 -14.54 -10.02
C LEU A 797 6.52 -13.68 -9.89
N TYR A 798 7.56 -14.20 -9.26
CA TYR A 798 8.84 -13.54 -9.12
C TYR A 798 9.95 -14.58 -8.94
N LYS A 799 11.21 -14.14 -9.10
CA LYS A 799 12.40 -14.96 -8.85
C LYS A 799 13.34 -14.27 -7.87
N THR A 800 13.99 -15.08 -7.04
CA THR A 800 15.08 -14.63 -6.17
C THR A 800 16.38 -15.32 -6.55
N LYS A 801 17.49 -14.62 -6.29
CA LYS A 801 18.84 -15.18 -6.38
C LYS A 801 19.49 -15.12 -5.01
N LYS A 802 20.02 -16.25 -4.53
CA LYS A 802 20.82 -16.26 -3.29
C LYS A 802 22.08 -15.42 -3.48
N ASP A 803 22.37 -14.60 -2.49
CA ASP A 803 23.50 -13.69 -2.52
C ASP A 803 24.80 -14.48 -2.30
N SER A 804 25.46 -14.88 -3.40
CA SER A 804 26.69 -15.69 -3.35
C SER A 804 27.84 -14.99 -2.61
N PHE A 805 27.76 -13.68 -2.38
CA PHE A 805 28.73 -12.92 -1.59
C PHE A 805 28.57 -13.11 -0.08
N GLN A 806 27.38 -13.40 0.44
CA GLN A 806 27.19 -13.71 1.86
C GLN A 806 27.69 -15.13 2.20
N GLU A 807 27.51 -16.10 1.30
CA GLU A 807 28.10 -17.44 1.46
C GLU A 807 29.63 -17.37 1.47
N LEU A 808 30.25 -16.57 0.61
CA LEU A 808 31.70 -16.35 0.62
C LEU A 808 32.20 -15.67 1.90
N LYS A 809 31.45 -14.69 2.45
CA LYS A 809 31.79 -14.08 3.76
C LYS A 809 31.64 -15.06 4.92
N ALA A 810 30.58 -15.88 4.94
CA ALA A 810 30.39 -16.91 5.96
C ALA A 810 31.48 -18.00 5.88
N VAL A 811 31.89 -18.39 4.67
CA VAL A 811 33.00 -19.33 4.44
C VAL A 811 34.34 -18.68 4.84
N PHE A 812 34.58 -17.40 4.57
CA PHE A 812 35.80 -16.71 5.01
C PHE A 812 35.86 -16.53 6.53
N VAL A 813 34.74 -16.27 7.21
CA VAL A 813 34.67 -16.19 8.67
C VAL A 813 34.82 -17.58 9.31
N ALA A 814 34.25 -18.63 8.71
CA ALA A 814 34.44 -20.01 9.16
C ALA A 814 35.85 -20.55 8.91
N LEU A 815 36.60 -19.98 7.95
CA LEU A 815 38.01 -20.30 7.68
C LEU A 815 39.00 -19.44 8.50
N THR A 816 38.51 -18.48 9.29
CA THR A 816 39.33 -17.61 10.15
C THR A 816 39.04 -17.77 11.65
N VAL A 817 38.26 -18.78 12.05
CA VAL A 817 38.05 -19.22 13.45
C VAL A 817 38.70 -20.57 13.69
#